data_AF-A0A6G7RR82-F1
#
_entry.id   AF-A0A6G7RR82-F1
#
_cell.length_a   1.000
_cell.length_b   1.000
_cell.length_c   1.000
_cell.angle_alpha   90.00
_cell.angle_beta   90.00
_cell.angle_gamma   90.00
#
_symmetry.space_group_name_H-M   'P 1'
#
loop_
_entity.id
_entity.type
_entity.pdbx_description
1 polymer ?
#
loop_
_entity_poly.entity_id
_entity_poly.type
_entity_poly.pdbx_seq_one_letter_code
_entity_poly.pdbx_strand_id
1 'polypeptide(L)'
;MKKLSLLLLLIISFSGFSQEINLDLLKNMKPRNIGPGGMSGRVTAIDVVHKNPDVMYVGTASGGLWKSTSGGINWEPIFEKEATASIGAVAIQQSNPSVIWVGTGEGNPRNSLNGGYGIYKSLDAGKTWQLMGLEKTRHIHRVIVDPTNPNTVYVGAIGSPWGEHPERGVFKTTDGGKTWNKILFANNKTGVADLVMDPSNPNKLIAALWEHKRDPWFFKSGGEGSGLHITHDGGETWKKITDEDGFPKGELGRIGVAIAKNKPNVIYALVEAKKNALYKSEDGGFKWKKINDKSDIGNRPFYYSEIYVDPENENRVYSVFTYINVSEDGGKNFNQLMPAYGVDNGVHPDHHAWWIHPNNGNFMIDGNDGGLNITKDGGKNWRFIGNLPVAQFYHINVDNEFPYNVYGGMQDNGSWRGPAYVWKAQGIRNSYWQEISFGDGFDVVPDRDNSQYGWSMSQQGYVSRYDWKTGNNYTVQPTHPDKDVRLRFNWNAAINIDPFDNSTIYFGSQFVHKSTDKGLTWKVISPDLTTNDPEKLKQHESGGLTMDATGAENHCTILVIEPSLVEKDVFWVGTDDGKVHITQNGGETYNDVSNNLPSLPKGSWIAQIKASNKNKGEALLVANDYRRFNYTPYAYRTKNYGKTWQRIVDQNDVKSYALAIIEDIEEPNLLFLGTDDGLYISIDAGNQWTKWTNNFPTTSVKDLVIHPREHDLIIGTFGRAAWVLDDIRPLRAIAKNKNTLTETITLFNPPTAYQAAYQQPTGSRFGADAMFNGENRDSGARFSYFINPLDLKKEDTKDEENNDEAEEDSLETENKTEIKWDSISLKIYDNDKLIRTLKQKAPKEKGLQKWTWYMDEKGVDRPSRSTRKRKSEPSGVDVKPGTYKAVLEYGDQISETTITVKSDPRLEVSTAHINDVYNTLKQLEHMQQIAADATKQLVENKALAEKYKNELTDLDKDKYEEEIKASKDIIKKIDEILDIYLGKQDKRQGITMTLDVSVTDRLSKARWYVGSRKTGITDTEKTLISHVKTDLKNALEKTNLFFNDTFKPYYQTIQKINMTKPINEIKTFSID
;
A
#
# COMPACT_ATOMS: atom_id res chain seq x y z
N MET A 1 23.12 -61.44 -0.90
CA MET A 1 23.21 -60.17 -0.13
C MET A 1 23.95 -59.04 -0.84
N LYS A 2 24.89 -59.26 -1.78
CA LYS A 2 25.61 -58.17 -2.48
C LYS A 2 24.84 -57.43 -3.60
N LYS A 3 23.65 -57.89 -4.02
CA LYS A 3 22.81 -57.23 -5.04
C LYS A 3 21.71 -56.32 -4.48
N LEU A 4 21.44 -56.35 -3.16
CA LEU A 4 20.42 -55.49 -2.53
C LEU A 4 21.00 -54.13 -2.07
N SER A 5 22.29 -54.08 -1.75
CA SER A 5 22.95 -52.85 -1.30
C SER A 5 23.19 -51.84 -2.42
N LEU A 6 23.29 -52.28 -3.68
CA LEU A 6 23.43 -51.37 -4.82
C LEU A 6 22.09 -50.69 -5.21
N LEU A 7 20.96 -51.32 -4.89
CA LEU A 7 19.63 -50.73 -5.13
C LEU A 7 19.25 -49.70 -4.06
N LEU A 8 19.74 -49.87 -2.82
CA LEU A 8 19.54 -48.89 -1.75
C LEU A 8 20.41 -47.62 -1.93
N LEU A 9 21.59 -47.74 -2.54
CA LEU A 9 22.47 -46.60 -2.83
C LEU A 9 22.03 -45.79 -4.06
N LEU A 10 21.17 -46.35 -4.93
CA LEU A 10 20.56 -45.64 -6.06
C LEU A 10 19.23 -44.95 -5.71
N ILE A 11 18.69 -45.16 -4.50
CA ILE A 11 17.50 -44.44 -3.98
C ILE A 11 17.89 -43.20 -3.16
N ILE A 12 19.19 -43.00 -2.85
CA ILE A 12 19.71 -41.77 -2.22
C ILE A 12 20.22 -40.80 -3.30
N SER A 13 19.46 -40.65 -4.38
CA SER A 13 19.71 -39.65 -5.41
C SER A 13 18.58 -38.61 -5.38
N PHE A 14 18.95 -37.40 -4.96
CA PHE A 14 18.17 -36.16 -5.02
C PHE A 14 16.92 -36.07 -4.12
N SER A 15 17.10 -36.16 -2.81
CA SER A 15 16.40 -35.20 -1.94
C SER A 15 17.12 -33.87 -2.06
N GLY A 16 16.90 -33.16 -3.17
CA GLY A 16 17.24 -31.74 -3.23
C GLY A 16 16.37 -31.09 -2.17
N PHE A 17 16.95 -30.74 -1.03
CA PHE A 17 16.33 -29.79 -0.12
C PHE A 17 16.12 -28.52 -0.93
N SER A 18 14.90 -28.31 -1.43
CA SER A 18 14.50 -27.00 -1.94
C SER A 18 14.66 -26.07 -0.75
N GLN A 19 15.66 -25.20 -0.81
CA GLN A 19 15.89 -24.21 0.23
C GLN A 19 14.79 -23.15 0.09
N GLU A 20 14.12 -22.87 1.20
CA GLU A 20 13.20 -21.75 1.34
C GLU A 20 13.93 -20.45 0.95
N ILE A 21 13.27 -19.55 0.20
CA ILE A 21 13.88 -18.28 -0.15
C ILE A 21 14.01 -17.40 1.10
N ASN A 22 15.23 -17.03 1.46
CA ASN A 22 15.44 -16.07 2.54
C ASN A 22 15.01 -14.66 2.09
N LEU A 23 13.91 -14.16 2.66
CA LEU A 23 13.38 -12.83 2.31
C LEU A 23 14.26 -11.66 2.72
N ASP A 24 15.21 -11.81 3.64
CA ASP A 24 16.18 -10.75 3.94
C ASP A 24 16.99 -10.36 2.70
N LEU A 25 17.20 -11.31 1.77
CA LEU A 25 17.85 -11.07 0.48
C LEU A 25 17.01 -10.17 -0.44
N LEU A 26 15.71 -10.02 -0.18
CA LEU A 26 14.77 -9.26 -0.99
C LEU A 26 14.29 -7.96 -0.32
N LYS A 27 14.86 -7.55 0.82
CA LYS A 27 14.37 -6.42 1.63
C LYS A 27 14.28 -5.06 0.94
N ASN A 28 14.94 -4.89 -0.20
CA ASN A 28 14.88 -3.68 -1.03
C ASN A 28 13.81 -3.74 -2.14
N MET A 29 13.13 -4.88 -2.30
CA MET A 29 11.86 -4.96 -3.00
C MET A 29 10.75 -4.68 -2.00
N LYS A 30 10.23 -3.46 -2.02
CA LYS A 30 9.18 -3.02 -1.11
C LYS A 30 7.92 -2.76 -1.93
N PRO A 31 6.80 -3.45 -1.63
CA PRO A 31 5.51 -3.03 -2.13
C PRO A 31 5.20 -1.61 -1.65
N ARG A 32 4.64 -0.79 -2.54
CA ARG A 32 4.22 0.59 -2.26
C ARG A 32 2.72 0.65 -2.04
N ASN A 33 2.25 1.30 -0.97
CA ASN A 33 0.83 1.59 -0.81
C ASN A 33 0.45 2.78 -1.69
N ILE A 34 -0.46 2.57 -2.64
CA ILE A 34 -0.89 3.59 -3.60
C ILE A 34 -2.24 4.23 -3.23
N GLY A 35 -2.86 3.79 -2.15
CA GLY A 35 -4.17 4.24 -1.69
C GLY A 35 -5.35 3.48 -2.33
N PRO A 36 -6.56 4.08 -2.32
CA PRO A 36 -6.87 5.40 -1.78
C PRO A 36 -6.89 5.44 -0.25
N GLY A 37 -6.67 6.63 0.32
CA GLY A 37 -7.07 6.97 1.71
C GLY A 37 -8.35 7.81 1.78
N GLY A 38 -8.88 8.24 0.62
CA GLY A 38 -9.94 9.25 0.52
C GLY A 38 -11.35 8.79 0.86
N MET A 39 -11.63 7.49 0.82
CA MET A 39 -12.86 6.90 1.37
C MET A 39 -12.63 6.26 2.74
N SER A 40 -11.36 6.06 3.14
CA SER A 40 -10.98 5.26 4.31
C SER A 40 -11.47 3.81 4.24
N GLY A 41 -12.50 3.42 4.99
CA GLY A 41 -12.97 2.04 5.16
C GLY A 41 -13.40 1.73 6.60
N ARG A 42 -13.94 0.54 6.82
CA ARG A 42 -14.68 0.17 8.05
C ARG A 42 -13.91 0.26 9.37
N VAL A 43 -14.34 1.18 10.24
CA VAL A 43 -13.83 1.38 11.61
C VAL A 43 -14.73 0.68 12.63
N THR A 44 -14.15 -0.10 13.54
CA THR A 44 -14.89 -0.99 14.45
C THR A 44 -14.62 -0.74 15.93
N ALA A 45 -13.56 -0.02 16.27
CA ALA A 45 -13.22 0.28 17.66
C ALA A 45 -12.49 1.61 17.80
N ILE A 46 -12.81 2.38 18.85
CA ILE A 46 -12.20 3.68 19.12
C ILE A 46 -11.97 3.79 20.63
N ASP A 47 -10.76 4.23 21.03
CA ASP A 47 -10.51 4.69 22.40
C ASP A 47 -9.47 5.82 22.42
N VAL A 48 -9.55 6.67 23.44
CA VAL A 48 -8.82 7.94 23.52
C VAL A 48 -8.29 8.15 24.93
N VAL A 49 -7.11 8.76 25.04
CA VAL A 49 -6.57 9.16 26.35
C VAL A 49 -7.37 10.34 26.89
N HIS A 50 -8.13 10.14 27.96
CA HIS A 50 -9.09 11.13 28.46
C HIS A 50 -8.42 12.47 28.85
N LYS A 51 -7.23 12.43 29.45
CA LYS A 51 -6.51 13.64 29.90
C LYS A 51 -5.77 14.36 28.77
N ASN A 52 -5.50 13.67 27.66
CA ASN A 52 -4.84 14.23 26.49
C ASN A 52 -5.46 13.64 25.23
N PRO A 53 -6.61 14.18 24.79
CA PRO A 53 -7.36 13.54 23.73
C PRO A 53 -6.76 13.70 22.33
N ASP A 54 -5.60 14.34 22.21
CA ASP A 54 -4.79 14.29 20.98
C ASP A 54 -4.17 12.91 20.76
N VAL A 55 -4.11 12.07 21.81
CA VAL A 55 -3.70 10.67 21.74
C VAL A 55 -4.92 9.76 21.63
N MET A 56 -5.11 9.17 20.46
CA MET A 56 -6.28 8.36 20.13
C MET A 56 -5.88 7.12 19.33
N TYR A 57 -6.68 6.06 19.47
CA TYR A 57 -6.46 4.75 18.88
C TYR A 57 -7.72 4.32 18.13
N VAL A 58 -7.54 3.84 16.90
CA VAL A 58 -8.63 3.45 16.02
C VAL A 58 -8.34 2.07 15.46
N GLY A 59 -9.21 1.13 15.79
CA GLY A 59 -9.20 -0.23 15.26
C GLY A 59 -10.13 -0.35 14.06
N THR A 60 -9.68 -1.03 13.02
CA THR A 60 -10.48 -1.28 11.83
C THR A 60 -10.79 -2.77 11.67
N ALA A 61 -11.83 -3.07 10.87
CA ALA A 61 -12.34 -4.43 10.73
C ALA A 61 -11.29 -5.42 10.18
N SER A 62 -10.34 -4.95 9.38
CA SER A 62 -9.33 -5.79 8.73
C SER A 62 -8.03 -5.06 8.38
N GLY A 63 -7.82 -3.83 8.87
CA GLY A 63 -6.71 -2.95 8.52
C GLY A 63 -5.76 -2.58 9.67
N GLY A 64 -5.90 -3.26 10.82
CA GLY A 64 -5.06 -3.11 12.00
C GLY A 64 -5.51 -1.99 12.94
N LEU A 65 -4.63 -1.67 13.89
CA LEU A 65 -4.79 -0.57 14.85
C LEU A 65 -3.94 0.63 14.43
N TRP A 66 -4.53 1.80 14.48
CA TRP A 66 -3.92 3.08 14.13
C TRP A 66 -3.87 4.00 15.34
N LYS A 67 -2.82 4.81 15.43
CA LYS A 67 -2.60 5.77 16.51
C LYS A 67 -2.40 7.16 15.96
N SER A 68 -3.05 8.14 16.59
CA SER A 68 -2.70 9.55 16.42
C SER A 68 -2.16 10.11 17.73
N THR A 69 -1.24 11.06 17.63
CA THR A 69 -0.77 11.91 18.74
C THR A 69 -0.98 13.41 18.44
N SER A 70 -1.74 13.71 17.39
CA SER A 70 -1.94 15.05 16.84
C SER A 70 -3.42 15.43 16.74
N GLY A 71 -4.29 14.79 17.52
CA GLY A 71 -5.72 15.05 17.48
C GLY A 71 -6.39 14.61 16.18
N GLY A 72 -5.86 13.57 15.53
CA GLY A 72 -6.37 13.02 14.28
C GLY A 72 -5.86 13.72 13.01
N ILE A 73 -4.81 14.55 13.10
CA ILE A 73 -4.17 15.15 11.91
C ILE A 73 -3.34 14.10 11.15
N ASN A 74 -2.50 13.33 11.83
CA ASN A 74 -1.69 12.26 11.27
C ASN A 74 -1.92 10.95 12.03
N TRP A 75 -1.75 9.82 11.33
CA TRP A 75 -2.02 8.48 11.84
C TRP A 75 -0.89 7.51 11.50
N GLU A 76 -0.50 6.71 12.47
CA GLU A 76 0.53 5.67 12.32
C GLU A 76 -0.10 4.29 12.57
N PRO A 77 0.14 3.30 11.69
CA PRO A 77 -0.27 1.93 11.96
C PRO A 77 0.69 1.32 13.00
N ILE A 78 0.13 0.63 14.00
CA ILE A 78 0.90 0.11 15.14
C ILE A 78 0.62 -1.37 15.44
N PHE A 79 -0.15 -2.05 14.59
CA PHE A 79 -0.50 -3.48 14.73
C PHE A 79 -0.39 -4.16 13.35
N GLU A 80 0.83 -4.27 12.84
CA GLU A 80 1.12 -4.70 11.46
C GLU A 80 1.78 -6.09 11.37
N LYS A 81 2.25 -6.66 12.48
CA LYS A 81 3.11 -7.86 12.48
C LYS A 81 2.47 -9.05 13.19
N GLU A 82 1.34 -8.81 13.84
CA GLU A 82 0.59 -9.75 14.64
C GLU A 82 -0.17 -10.74 13.73
N ALA A 83 -0.82 -11.73 14.32
CA ALA A 83 -1.36 -12.87 13.57
C ALA A 83 -2.56 -12.52 12.68
N THR A 84 -3.20 -11.37 12.91
CA THR A 84 -4.36 -10.86 12.18
C THR A 84 -4.34 -9.34 12.22
N ALA A 85 -5.05 -8.70 11.28
CA ALA A 85 -5.29 -7.26 11.27
C ALA A 85 -6.70 -6.87 11.71
N SER A 86 -7.57 -7.85 12.00
CA SER A 86 -8.95 -7.57 12.40
C SER A 86 -9.02 -7.12 13.86
N ILE A 87 -9.50 -5.90 14.11
CA ILE A 87 -9.68 -5.35 15.45
C ILE A 87 -11.18 -5.33 15.80
N GLY A 88 -11.54 -5.87 16.96
CA GLY A 88 -12.91 -5.84 17.47
C GLY A 88 -13.09 -4.95 18.70
N ALA A 89 -12.02 -4.70 19.46
CA ALA A 89 -12.04 -3.82 20.61
C ALA A 89 -10.65 -3.25 20.90
N VAL A 90 -10.60 -2.00 21.39
CA VAL A 90 -9.40 -1.37 21.95
C VAL A 90 -9.77 -0.77 23.30
N ALA A 91 -8.90 -0.94 24.30
CA ALA A 91 -9.06 -0.36 25.63
C ALA A 91 -7.73 0.15 26.16
N ILE A 92 -7.69 1.43 26.51
CA ILE A 92 -6.53 2.12 27.08
C ILE A 92 -6.66 2.13 28.60
N GLN A 93 -5.60 1.72 29.29
CA GLN A 93 -5.53 1.91 30.73
C GLN A 93 -5.37 3.40 31.04
N GLN A 94 -6.45 4.07 31.43
CA GLN A 94 -6.45 5.53 31.64
C GLN A 94 -5.51 6.00 32.77
N SER A 95 -5.17 5.12 33.73
CA SER A 95 -4.18 5.43 34.77
C SER A 95 -2.73 5.37 34.29
N ASN A 96 -2.47 4.66 33.18
CA ASN A 96 -1.19 4.57 32.50
C ASN A 96 -1.42 4.31 30.99
N PRO A 97 -1.56 5.35 30.17
CA PRO A 97 -1.87 5.22 28.75
C PRO A 97 -0.81 4.50 27.90
N SER A 98 0.33 4.11 28.47
CA SER A 98 1.27 3.20 27.80
C SER A 98 0.76 1.75 27.76
N VAL A 99 -0.18 1.37 28.64
CA VAL A 99 -0.80 0.04 28.63
C VAL A 99 -2.08 0.09 27.82
N ILE A 100 -2.11 -0.72 26.76
CA ILE A 100 -3.28 -0.85 25.88
C ILE A 100 -3.59 -2.33 25.65
N TRP A 101 -4.88 -2.62 25.56
CA TRP A 101 -5.43 -3.94 25.27
C TRP A 101 -6.19 -3.92 23.96
N VAL A 102 -6.03 -4.99 23.17
CA VAL A 102 -6.67 -5.13 21.87
C VAL A 102 -7.32 -6.51 21.78
N GLY A 103 -8.64 -6.52 21.66
CA GLY A 103 -9.39 -7.70 21.25
C GLY A 103 -9.43 -7.78 19.74
N THR A 104 -9.01 -8.90 19.17
CA THR A 104 -9.01 -9.09 17.71
C THR A 104 -10.27 -9.80 17.22
N GLY A 105 -10.63 -9.55 15.95
CA GLY A 105 -11.84 -10.04 15.30
C GLY A 105 -13.05 -9.16 15.58
N GLU A 106 -13.60 -8.53 14.53
CA GLU A 106 -14.72 -7.61 14.69
C GLU A 106 -15.96 -8.28 15.28
N GLY A 107 -16.75 -7.52 16.05
CA GLY A 107 -17.95 -7.99 16.72
C GLY A 107 -19.26 -7.82 15.92
N ASN A 108 -19.16 -7.49 14.64
CA ASN A 108 -20.30 -7.30 13.75
C ASN A 108 -20.38 -8.48 12.78
N PRO A 109 -21.21 -9.51 13.05
CA PRO A 109 -21.17 -10.76 12.32
C PRO A 109 -21.86 -10.62 10.95
N ARG A 110 -21.21 -9.94 9.99
CA ARG A 110 -21.63 -9.80 8.58
C ARG A 110 -20.96 -10.85 7.70
N ASN A 111 -21.52 -11.18 6.53
CA ASN A 111 -20.94 -12.17 5.62
C ASN A 111 -19.51 -11.81 5.11
N SER A 112 -19.12 -10.54 5.19
CA SER A 112 -17.80 -10.00 4.84
C SER A 112 -16.79 -9.95 5.99
N LEU A 113 -17.13 -10.49 7.17
CA LEU A 113 -16.31 -10.35 8.38
C LEU A 113 -14.93 -11.03 8.31
N ASN A 114 -13.92 -10.44 8.96
CA ASN A 114 -12.59 -11.05 9.13
C ASN A 114 -12.40 -11.61 10.55
N GLY A 115 -11.68 -12.74 10.64
CA GLY A 115 -11.41 -13.43 11.90
C GLY A 115 -10.27 -12.81 12.72
N GLY A 116 -10.42 -12.87 14.03
CA GLY A 116 -9.40 -12.53 15.02
C GLY A 116 -8.56 -13.72 15.49
N TYR A 117 -7.59 -13.42 16.35
CA TYR A 117 -6.66 -14.35 16.98
C TYR A 117 -6.33 -13.93 18.43
N GLY A 118 -7.36 -13.81 19.27
CA GLY A 118 -7.22 -13.60 20.72
C GLY A 118 -7.04 -12.14 21.15
N ILE A 119 -6.58 -11.96 22.39
CA ILE A 119 -6.38 -10.65 23.01
C ILE A 119 -4.89 -10.33 23.14
N TYR A 120 -4.51 -9.11 22.78
CA TYR A 120 -3.15 -8.60 22.84
C TYR A 120 -3.01 -7.48 23.85
N LYS A 121 -1.81 -7.35 24.41
CA LYS A 121 -1.43 -6.28 25.33
C LYS A 121 -0.14 -5.62 24.88
N SER A 122 -0.08 -4.30 24.93
CA SER A 122 1.16 -3.52 24.80
C SER A 122 1.42 -2.78 26.11
N LEU A 123 2.71 -2.60 26.44
CA LEU A 123 3.18 -1.85 27.61
C LEU A 123 3.88 -0.54 27.22
N ASP A 124 4.00 -0.26 25.92
CA ASP A 124 4.77 0.83 25.33
C ASP A 124 3.95 1.64 24.31
N ALA A 125 2.64 1.73 24.55
CA ALA A 125 1.69 2.50 23.77
C ALA A 125 1.56 2.04 22.30
N GLY A 126 1.78 0.75 22.04
CA GLY A 126 1.59 0.07 20.75
C GLY A 126 2.86 -0.21 19.96
N LYS A 127 4.07 -0.06 20.52
CA LYS A 127 5.31 -0.35 19.80
C LYS A 127 5.61 -1.86 19.78
N THR A 128 5.27 -2.55 20.84
CA THR A 128 5.38 -4.01 20.97
C THR A 128 4.12 -4.61 21.56
N TRP A 129 3.81 -5.85 21.17
CA TRP A 129 2.59 -6.55 21.54
C TRP A 129 2.88 -7.96 22.07
N GLN A 130 2.10 -8.35 23.06
CA GLN A 130 2.11 -9.67 23.68
C GLN A 130 0.74 -10.32 23.48
N LEU A 131 0.71 -11.55 22.99
CA LEU A 131 -0.51 -12.36 22.94
C LEU A 131 -0.83 -12.85 24.37
N MET A 132 -2.02 -12.54 24.85
CA MET A 132 -2.46 -12.82 26.23
C MET A 132 -3.53 -13.93 26.28
N GLY A 133 -3.69 -14.72 25.21
CA GLY A 133 -4.62 -15.86 25.13
C GLY A 133 -5.94 -15.55 24.41
N LEU A 134 -6.93 -16.40 24.63
CA LEU A 134 -8.28 -16.33 24.04
C LEU A 134 -8.33 -16.47 22.50
N GLU A 135 -7.32 -17.09 21.88
CA GLU A 135 -7.16 -17.23 20.43
C GLU A 135 -8.37 -17.90 19.76
N LYS A 136 -8.92 -18.91 20.42
CA LYS A 136 -10.07 -19.69 19.95
C LYS A 136 -11.39 -18.92 19.98
N THR A 137 -11.47 -17.77 20.65
CA THR A 137 -12.67 -16.94 20.62
C THR A 137 -12.96 -16.40 19.22
N ARG A 138 -11.90 -16.17 18.42
CA ARG A 138 -11.93 -15.59 17.06
C ARG A 138 -12.52 -14.18 16.96
N HIS A 139 -13.45 -13.76 17.84
CA HIS A 139 -14.08 -12.45 17.82
C HIS A 139 -14.27 -11.94 19.24
N ILE A 140 -13.64 -10.81 19.53
CA ILE A 140 -13.72 -10.12 20.81
C ILE A 140 -14.32 -8.74 20.57
N HIS A 141 -15.52 -8.52 21.09
CA HIS A 141 -16.30 -7.30 20.83
C HIS A 141 -16.14 -6.23 21.93
N ARG A 142 -15.75 -6.64 23.14
CA ARG A 142 -15.61 -5.73 24.29
C ARG A 142 -14.37 -6.08 25.10
N VAL A 143 -13.65 -5.04 25.53
CA VAL A 143 -12.59 -5.11 26.54
C VAL A 143 -12.80 -3.97 27.53
N ILE A 144 -12.86 -4.27 28.82
CA ILE A 144 -13.01 -3.27 29.88
C ILE A 144 -11.89 -3.47 30.90
N VAL A 145 -11.14 -2.40 31.15
CA VAL A 145 -10.13 -2.36 32.22
C VAL A 145 -10.78 -1.75 33.47
N ASP A 146 -10.66 -2.43 34.60
CA ASP A 146 -11.13 -1.89 35.88
C ASP A 146 -10.35 -0.60 36.24
N PRO A 147 -11.03 0.53 36.46
CA PRO A 147 -10.38 1.82 36.71
C PRO A 147 -9.68 1.90 38.07
N THR A 148 -10.01 1.01 39.00
CA THR A 148 -9.47 0.96 40.37
C THR A 148 -8.38 -0.10 40.53
N ASN A 149 -8.39 -1.15 39.70
CA ASN A 149 -7.37 -2.20 39.68
C ASN A 149 -7.07 -2.64 38.24
N PRO A 150 -6.03 -2.09 37.58
CA PRO A 150 -5.74 -2.39 36.17
C PRO A 150 -5.25 -3.82 35.90
N ASN A 151 -5.03 -4.66 36.92
CA ASN A 151 -4.80 -6.09 36.71
C ASN A 151 -6.12 -6.85 36.46
N THR A 152 -7.26 -6.24 36.79
CA THR A 152 -8.59 -6.76 36.49
C THR A 152 -9.04 -6.27 35.12
N VAL A 153 -9.26 -7.21 34.20
CA VAL A 153 -9.76 -6.92 32.84
C VAL A 153 -10.87 -7.90 32.49
N TYR A 154 -11.92 -7.38 31.89
CA TYR A 154 -13.07 -8.13 31.40
C TYR A 154 -13.07 -8.16 29.87
N VAL A 155 -13.37 -9.32 29.30
CA VAL A 155 -13.44 -9.54 27.85
C VAL A 155 -14.80 -10.11 27.50
N GLY A 156 -15.52 -9.42 26.62
CA GLY A 156 -16.74 -9.91 26.00
C GLY A 156 -16.42 -10.61 24.68
N ALA A 157 -16.40 -11.94 24.71
CA ALA A 157 -16.21 -12.75 23.51
C ALA A 157 -17.55 -13.06 22.85
N ILE A 158 -17.76 -12.53 21.66
CA ILE A 158 -18.96 -12.80 20.87
C ILE A 158 -18.87 -14.16 20.16
N GLY A 159 -17.67 -14.59 19.78
CA GLY A 159 -17.41 -15.85 19.09
C GLY A 159 -17.63 -15.78 17.57
N SER A 160 -17.17 -16.80 16.84
CA SER A 160 -17.31 -16.88 15.38
C SER A 160 -18.73 -17.24 14.97
N PRO A 161 -19.45 -16.44 14.16
CA PRO A 161 -20.81 -16.78 13.78
C PRO A 161 -20.89 -18.05 12.90
N TRP A 162 -19.77 -18.46 12.29
CA TRP A 162 -19.71 -19.57 11.32
C TRP A 162 -19.76 -20.98 11.90
N GLY A 163 -19.75 -21.13 13.23
CA GLY A 163 -19.74 -22.44 13.87
C GLY A 163 -20.10 -22.41 15.36
N GLU A 164 -20.53 -23.56 15.88
CA GLU A 164 -20.85 -23.75 17.30
C GLU A 164 -19.57 -24.09 18.06
N HIS A 165 -19.21 -23.31 19.09
CA HIS A 165 -17.99 -23.53 19.86
C HIS A 165 -18.09 -22.91 21.26
N PRO A 166 -17.38 -23.44 22.28
CA PRO A 166 -17.53 -23.02 23.67
C PRO A 166 -16.78 -21.73 24.03
N GLU A 167 -15.86 -21.23 23.21
CA GLU A 167 -15.02 -20.06 23.50
C GLU A 167 -15.76 -18.74 23.26
N ARG A 168 -16.84 -18.53 24.02
CA ARG A 168 -17.70 -17.36 24.03
C ARG A 168 -18.06 -16.99 25.47
N GLY A 169 -18.66 -15.81 25.64
CA GLY A 169 -19.12 -15.32 26.94
C GLY A 169 -18.19 -14.29 27.56
N VAL A 170 -18.35 -14.04 28.85
CA VAL A 170 -17.53 -13.07 29.58
C VAL A 170 -16.34 -13.79 30.20
N PHE A 171 -15.14 -13.31 29.88
CA PHE A 171 -13.88 -13.74 30.49
C PHE A 171 -13.35 -12.63 31.41
N LYS A 172 -12.75 -13.02 32.54
CA LYS A 172 -12.16 -12.13 33.53
C LYS A 172 -10.73 -12.60 33.84
N THR A 173 -9.80 -11.66 33.87
CA THR A 173 -8.48 -11.84 34.48
C THR A 173 -8.38 -10.92 35.69
N THR A 174 -7.58 -11.30 36.69
CA THR A 174 -7.23 -10.48 37.85
C THR A 174 -5.71 -10.41 38.06
N ASP A 175 -4.92 -10.98 37.14
CA ASP A 175 -3.46 -11.07 37.19
C ASP A 175 -2.80 -10.37 36.00
N GLY A 176 -3.54 -9.46 35.35
CA GLY A 176 -3.05 -8.68 34.22
C GLY A 176 -2.96 -9.47 32.92
N GLY A 177 -3.78 -10.52 32.76
CA GLY A 177 -3.96 -11.32 31.54
C GLY A 177 -3.17 -12.61 31.48
N LYS A 178 -2.51 -13.03 32.57
CA LYS A 178 -1.75 -14.30 32.59
C LYS A 178 -2.70 -15.50 32.61
N THR A 179 -3.83 -15.36 33.31
CA THR A 179 -4.90 -16.36 33.33
C THR A 179 -6.27 -15.72 33.11
N TRP A 180 -7.19 -16.51 32.54
CA TRP A 180 -8.56 -16.07 32.20
C TRP A 180 -9.59 -17.07 32.75
N ASN A 181 -10.57 -16.55 33.48
CA ASN A 181 -11.73 -17.30 33.97
C ASN A 181 -12.95 -16.95 33.12
N LYS A 182 -13.69 -17.96 32.66
CA LYS A 182 -14.99 -17.75 32.02
C LYS A 182 -16.05 -17.60 33.12
N ILE A 183 -16.59 -16.40 33.28
CA ILE A 183 -17.46 -16.04 34.41
C ILE A 183 -18.94 -15.89 34.03
N LEU A 184 -19.26 -15.85 32.74
CA LEU A 184 -20.64 -15.89 32.24
C LEU A 184 -20.69 -16.62 30.89
N PHE A 185 -21.55 -17.62 30.78
CA PHE A 185 -21.72 -18.47 29.60
C PHE A 185 -23.14 -19.05 29.57
N ALA A 186 -23.78 -19.08 28.41
CA ALA A 186 -25.10 -19.69 28.25
C ALA A 186 -25.03 -21.01 27.46
N ASN A 187 -24.54 -20.97 26.21
CA ASN A 187 -24.39 -22.14 25.33
C ASN A 187 -23.36 -21.87 24.21
N ASN A 188 -23.11 -22.85 23.34
CA ASN A 188 -22.09 -22.78 22.27
C ASN A 188 -22.43 -21.85 21.08
N LYS A 189 -23.63 -21.25 21.07
CA LYS A 189 -24.09 -20.28 20.05
C LYS A 189 -24.19 -18.86 20.61
N THR A 190 -24.00 -18.71 21.92
CA THR A 190 -24.26 -17.46 22.63
C THR A 190 -22.96 -16.80 23.02
N GLY A 191 -22.77 -15.57 22.55
CA GLY A 191 -21.65 -14.71 22.94
C GLY A 191 -22.10 -13.39 23.52
N VAL A 192 -21.13 -12.52 23.81
CA VAL A 192 -21.39 -11.20 24.37
C VAL A 192 -21.65 -10.19 23.25
N ALA A 193 -22.89 -9.72 23.14
CA ALA A 193 -23.27 -8.64 22.24
C ALA A 193 -22.90 -7.26 22.79
N ASP A 194 -22.89 -7.10 24.11
CA ASP A 194 -22.48 -5.86 24.75
C ASP A 194 -22.07 -6.14 26.21
N LEU A 195 -21.17 -5.30 26.73
CA LEU A 195 -20.68 -5.36 28.10
C LEU A 195 -20.36 -3.94 28.54
N VAL A 196 -21.00 -3.49 29.62
CA VAL A 196 -20.76 -2.17 30.20
C VAL A 196 -20.51 -2.30 31.70
N MET A 197 -19.68 -1.38 32.21
CA MET A 197 -19.33 -1.27 33.63
C MET A 197 -19.88 0.05 34.17
N ASP A 198 -20.43 0.02 35.38
CA ASP A 198 -20.84 1.25 36.06
C ASP A 198 -19.61 2.13 36.34
N PRO A 199 -19.57 3.38 35.84
CA PRO A 199 -18.40 4.24 35.94
C PRO A 199 -18.07 4.67 37.37
N SER A 200 -19.00 4.47 38.32
CA SER A 200 -18.83 4.76 39.74
C SER A 200 -18.63 3.52 40.62
N ASN A 201 -18.91 2.32 40.09
CA ASN A 201 -18.84 1.07 40.82
C ASN A 201 -18.36 -0.09 39.92
N PRO A 202 -17.07 -0.44 39.90
CA PRO A 202 -16.55 -1.48 39.01
C PRO A 202 -17.08 -2.89 39.32
N ASN A 203 -17.73 -3.12 40.47
CA ASN A 203 -18.40 -4.39 40.76
C ASN A 203 -19.77 -4.53 40.07
N LYS A 204 -20.35 -3.43 39.57
CA LYS A 204 -21.60 -3.47 38.82
C LYS A 204 -21.30 -3.50 37.32
N LEU A 205 -21.57 -4.64 36.69
CA LEU A 205 -21.48 -4.82 35.25
C LEU A 205 -22.80 -5.33 34.69
N ILE A 206 -23.05 -5.01 33.42
CA ILE A 206 -24.20 -5.51 32.68
C ILE A 206 -23.70 -6.14 31.39
N ALA A 207 -24.05 -7.40 31.18
CA ALA A 207 -23.68 -8.18 30.02
C ALA A 207 -24.93 -8.55 29.21
N ALA A 208 -24.94 -8.20 27.93
CA ALA A 208 -25.92 -8.67 26.97
C ALA A 208 -25.37 -9.93 26.29
N LEU A 209 -25.99 -11.09 26.58
CA LEU A 209 -25.72 -12.32 25.86
C LEU A 209 -26.62 -12.42 24.63
N TRP A 210 -26.06 -12.89 23.51
CA TRP A 210 -26.74 -12.99 22.23
C TRP A 210 -26.43 -14.29 21.51
N GLU A 211 -27.48 -15.07 21.27
CA GLU A 211 -27.43 -16.28 20.45
C GLU A 211 -27.52 -15.93 18.96
N HIS A 212 -26.54 -16.35 18.19
CA HIS A 212 -26.52 -16.12 16.74
C HIS A 212 -25.72 -17.20 15.99
N LYS A 213 -26.09 -17.45 14.73
CA LYS A 213 -25.38 -18.38 13.84
C LYS A 213 -25.51 -17.96 12.39
N ARG A 214 -24.43 -18.13 11.63
CA ARG A 214 -24.39 -18.03 10.18
C ARG A 214 -24.01 -19.36 9.54
N ASP A 215 -24.69 -19.63 8.44
CA ASP A 215 -24.26 -20.53 7.39
C ASP A 215 -23.97 -19.66 6.14
N PRO A 216 -23.25 -20.17 5.12
CA PRO A 216 -22.99 -19.40 3.90
C PRO A 216 -24.27 -18.90 3.17
N TRP A 217 -25.43 -19.51 3.45
CA TRP A 217 -26.72 -19.23 2.81
C TRP A 217 -27.83 -18.78 3.79
N PHE A 218 -27.52 -18.60 5.08
CA PHE A 218 -28.54 -18.27 6.07
C PHE A 218 -27.98 -17.59 7.32
N PHE A 219 -28.75 -16.71 7.93
CA PHE A 219 -28.44 -16.12 9.23
C PHE A 219 -29.62 -16.25 10.19
N LYS A 220 -29.33 -16.54 11.46
CA LYS A 220 -30.32 -16.55 12.54
C LYS A 220 -29.83 -15.71 13.72
N SER A 221 -30.61 -14.69 14.09
CA SER A 221 -30.48 -13.93 15.35
C SER A 221 -31.53 -14.37 16.36
N GLY A 222 -31.11 -14.54 17.61
CA GLY A 222 -31.97 -14.81 18.76
C GLY A 222 -32.12 -16.28 19.10
N GLY A 223 -32.36 -16.55 20.39
CA GLY A 223 -32.45 -17.89 20.96
C GLY A 223 -32.44 -17.87 22.49
N GLU A 224 -32.60 -19.04 23.11
CA GLU A 224 -32.76 -19.21 24.56
C GLU A 224 -31.58 -18.69 25.40
N GLY A 225 -30.37 -18.72 24.82
CA GLY A 225 -29.17 -18.21 25.47
C GLY A 225 -29.11 -16.68 25.57
N SER A 226 -29.94 -15.98 24.80
CA SER A 226 -29.95 -14.52 24.78
C SER A 226 -30.57 -13.93 26.05
N GLY A 227 -30.07 -12.75 26.45
CA GLY A 227 -30.65 -11.98 27.54
C GLY A 227 -29.66 -11.05 28.23
N LEU A 228 -30.20 -10.11 29.01
CA LEU A 228 -29.44 -9.16 29.80
C LEU A 228 -29.14 -9.74 31.19
N HIS A 229 -27.90 -9.64 31.63
CA HIS A 229 -27.43 -10.15 32.91
C HIS A 229 -26.75 -9.02 33.68
N ILE A 230 -27.07 -8.88 34.97
CA ILE A 230 -26.48 -7.85 35.84
C ILE A 230 -25.75 -8.54 37.00
N THR A 231 -24.54 -8.07 37.29
CA THR A 231 -23.78 -8.42 38.49
C THR A 231 -23.58 -7.18 39.35
N HIS A 232 -23.42 -7.38 40.65
CA HIS A 232 -23.03 -6.33 41.61
C HIS A 232 -21.80 -6.73 42.46
N ASP A 233 -21.16 -7.85 42.11
CA ASP A 233 -20.02 -8.43 42.83
C ASP A 233 -18.81 -8.67 41.91
N GLY A 234 -18.74 -7.95 40.79
CA GLY A 234 -17.63 -8.05 39.84
C GLY A 234 -17.64 -9.33 39.01
N GLY A 235 -18.81 -9.96 38.87
CA GLY A 235 -19.05 -11.10 38.00
C GLY A 235 -18.97 -12.48 38.66
N GLU A 236 -18.97 -12.54 40.00
CA GLU A 236 -19.03 -13.81 40.73
C GLU A 236 -20.44 -14.40 40.66
N THR A 237 -21.47 -13.55 40.70
CA THR A 237 -22.87 -13.93 40.45
C THR A 237 -23.54 -13.00 39.44
N TRP A 238 -24.51 -13.54 38.71
CA TRP A 238 -25.26 -12.83 37.66
C TRP A 238 -26.76 -13.07 37.81
N LYS A 239 -27.55 -11.99 37.83
CA LYS A 239 -29.01 -12.03 37.72
C LYS A 239 -29.42 -11.81 36.25
N LYS A 240 -30.12 -12.78 35.65
CA LYS A 240 -30.77 -12.59 34.35
C LYS A 240 -32.02 -11.71 34.51
N ILE A 241 -32.19 -10.72 33.65
CA ILE A 241 -33.38 -9.86 33.58
C ILE A 241 -34.45 -10.56 32.76
N THR A 242 -35.67 -10.63 33.30
CA THR A 242 -36.81 -11.35 32.71
C THR A 242 -38.03 -10.44 32.54
N ASP A 243 -39.12 -10.98 32.03
CA ASP A 243 -40.38 -10.24 31.89
C ASP A 243 -40.99 -9.82 33.24
N GLU A 244 -40.69 -10.53 34.33
CA GLU A 244 -41.06 -10.12 35.69
C GLU A 244 -40.36 -8.82 36.14
N ASP A 245 -39.22 -8.51 35.52
CA ASP A 245 -38.47 -7.27 35.72
C ASP A 245 -38.87 -6.17 34.72
N GLY A 246 -39.74 -6.46 33.76
CA GLY A 246 -40.29 -5.50 32.78
C GLY A 246 -39.77 -5.63 31.34
N PHE A 247 -39.00 -6.68 31.05
CA PHE A 247 -38.56 -7.02 29.69
C PHE A 247 -39.66 -7.71 28.85
N PRO A 248 -39.50 -7.82 27.52
CA PRO A 248 -40.49 -8.51 26.69
C PRO A 248 -40.45 -10.03 26.92
N LYS A 249 -41.60 -10.68 26.79
CA LYS A 249 -41.73 -12.15 26.80
C LYS A 249 -41.22 -12.76 25.50
N GLY A 250 -40.71 -14.00 25.59
CA GLY A 250 -40.28 -14.81 24.44
C GLY A 250 -38.77 -14.76 24.21
N GLU A 251 -38.34 -15.17 23.01
CA GLU A 251 -36.93 -15.11 22.62
C GLU A 251 -36.46 -13.66 22.45
N LEU A 252 -35.22 -13.41 22.89
CA LEU A 252 -34.52 -12.15 22.74
C LEU A 252 -33.37 -12.31 21.74
N GLY A 253 -32.94 -11.20 21.14
CA GLY A 253 -31.83 -11.13 20.19
C GLY A 253 -30.69 -10.25 20.69
N ARG A 254 -30.03 -9.52 19.77
CA ARG A 254 -28.92 -8.61 20.13
C ARG A 254 -29.44 -7.45 20.97
N ILE A 255 -28.81 -7.19 22.12
CA ILE A 255 -29.16 -6.09 23.02
C ILE A 255 -27.98 -5.14 23.15
N GLY A 256 -28.21 -3.85 22.90
CA GLY A 256 -27.30 -2.76 23.26
C GLY A 256 -27.65 -2.18 24.62
N VAL A 257 -26.66 -1.81 25.43
CA VAL A 257 -26.89 -1.28 26.79
C VAL A 257 -26.03 -0.06 27.07
N ALA A 258 -26.59 0.94 27.74
CA ALA A 258 -25.84 2.11 28.20
C ALA A 258 -26.24 2.53 29.62
N ILE A 259 -25.24 2.92 30.40
CA ILE A 259 -25.40 3.50 31.74
C ILE A 259 -25.17 5.00 31.64
N ALA A 260 -26.09 5.82 32.15
CA ALA A 260 -25.89 7.26 32.21
C ALA A 260 -24.77 7.59 33.21
N LYS A 261 -23.65 8.16 32.74
CA LYS A 261 -22.47 8.39 33.59
C LYS A 261 -22.74 9.36 34.74
N ASN A 262 -23.45 10.45 34.47
CA ASN A 262 -23.84 11.45 35.48
C ASN A 262 -24.87 10.91 36.50
N LYS A 263 -25.57 9.81 36.17
CA LYS A 263 -26.62 9.23 37.00
C LYS A 263 -26.72 7.70 36.81
N PRO A 264 -25.81 6.90 37.38
CA PRO A 264 -25.65 5.47 37.05
C PRO A 264 -26.83 4.53 37.39
N ASN A 265 -27.86 5.05 38.07
CA ASN A 265 -29.13 4.33 38.25
C ASN A 265 -30.02 4.37 36.99
N VAL A 266 -29.77 5.31 36.08
CA VAL A 266 -30.45 5.39 34.78
C VAL A 266 -29.69 4.53 33.77
N ILE A 267 -30.37 3.53 33.25
CA ILE A 267 -29.81 2.55 32.30
C ILE A 267 -30.79 2.39 31.15
N TYR A 268 -30.28 2.36 29.92
CA TYR A 268 -31.05 2.10 28.72
C TYR A 268 -30.66 0.75 28.11
N ALA A 269 -31.63 0.03 27.55
CA ALA A 269 -31.41 -1.22 26.83
C ALA A 269 -32.22 -1.23 25.53
N LEU A 270 -31.54 -1.29 24.39
CA LEU A 270 -32.15 -1.46 23.07
C LEU A 270 -32.28 -2.97 22.80
N VAL A 271 -33.49 -3.49 22.85
CA VAL A 271 -33.74 -4.94 22.88
C VAL A 271 -34.32 -5.43 21.56
N GLU A 272 -33.60 -6.33 20.89
CA GLU A 272 -34.18 -7.14 19.81
C GLU A 272 -35.12 -8.21 20.39
N ALA A 273 -36.33 -8.26 19.87
CA ALA A 273 -37.36 -9.21 20.25
C ALA A 273 -38.37 -9.33 19.08
N LYS A 274 -39.46 -10.07 19.26
CA LYS A 274 -40.57 -10.08 18.27
C LYS A 274 -41.01 -8.67 17.85
N LYS A 275 -40.93 -7.70 18.77
CA LYS A 275 -41.03 -6.27 18.49
C LYS A 275 -39.87 -5.56 19.20
N ASN A 276 -38.93 -5.06 18.41
CA ASN A 276 -37.78 -4.31 18.91
C ASN A 276 -38.25 -3.08 19.68
N ALA A 277 -37.63 -2.81 20.82
CA ALA A 277 -37.98 -1.67 21.66
C ALA A 277 -36.82 -1.23 22.55
N LEU A 278 -36.84 0.06 22.90
CA LEU A 278 -35.95 0.67 23.87
C LEU A 278 -36.60 0.63 25.27
N TYR A 279 -35.85 0.16 26.25
CA TYR A 279 -36.23 0.06 27.65
C TYR A 279 -35.35 0.97 28.50
N LYS A 280 -35.91 1.46 29.61
CA LYS A 280 -35.22 2.29 30.60
C LYS A 280 -35.43 1.71 32.00
N SER A 281 -34.36 1.65 32.78
CA SER A 281 -34.38 1.47 34.23
C SER A 281 -33.95 2.77 34.90
N GLU A 282 -34.54 3.09 36.05
CA GLU A 282 -34.19 4.27 36.86
C GLU A 282 -33.77 3.89 38.29
N ASP A 283 -33.74 2.58 38.60
CA ASP A 283 -33.39 2.02 39.90
C ASP A 283 -32.07 1.24 39.88
N GLY A 284 -31.28 1.38 38.82
CA GLY A 284 -29.98 0.69 38.71
C GLY A 284 -30.06 -0.71 38.11
N GLY A 285 -31.17 -1.04 37.45
CA GLY A 285 -31.33 -2.24 36.63
C GLY A 285 -32.27 -3.29 37.22
N PHE A 286 -32.98 -2.98 38.32
CA PHE A 286 -33.90 -3.92 38.97
C PHE A 286 -35.25 -3.98 38.27
N LYS A 287 -35.80 -2.82 37.86
CA LYS A 287 -37.04 -2.73 37.09
C LYS A 287 -36.87 -1.90 35.83
N TRP A 288 -37.55 -2.33 34.78
CA TRP A 288 -37.46 -1.80 33.43
C TRP A 288 -38.83 -1.39 32.91
N LYS A 289 -38.85 -0.34 32.09
CA LYS A 289 -40.05 0.14 31.39
C LYS A 289 -39.73 0.35 29.93
N LYS A 290 -40.62 -0.13 29.05
CA LYS A 290 -40.55 0.21 27.61
C LYS A 290 -40.81 1.70 27.44
N ILE A 291 -39.97 2.38 26.67
CA ILE A 291 -40.07 3.83 26.41
C ILE A 291 -40.29 4.18 24.93
N ASN A 292 -39.82 3.35 23.99
CA ASN A 292 -39.99 3.58 22.55
C ASN A 292 -39.91 2.26 21.75
N ASP A 293 -40.75 2.09 20.72
CA ASP A 293 -40.75 0.97 19.77
C ASP A 293 -41.00 1.40 18.30
N LYS A 294 -40.78 2.69 18.01
CA LYS A 294 -40.79 3.28 16.67
C LYS A 294 -39.51 2.90 15.91
N SER A 295 -39.51 3.09 14.59
CA SER A 295 -38.36 2.79 13.73
C SER A 295 -37.16 3.72 13.94
N ASP A 296 -37.35 4.83 14.67
CA ASP A 296 -36.31 5.83 14.95
C ASP A 296 -35.23 5.33 15.94
N ILE A 297 -35.44 4.17 16.56
CA ILE A 297 -34.47 3.52 17.46
C ILE A 297 -33.47 2.61 16.74
N GLY A 298 -33.70 2.28 15.46
CA GLY A 298 -32.84 1.37 14.68
C GLY A 298 -33.63 0.30 13.90
N ASN A 299 -32.95 -0.35 12.93
CA ASN A 299 -33.58 -1.23 11.94
C ASN A 299 -32.95 -2.63 11.82
N ARG A 300 -31.67 -2.82 12.13
CA ARG A 300 -30.92 -4.08 11.87
C ARG A 300 -30.07 -4.52 13.08
N PRO A 301 -30.70 -5.04 14.16
CA PRO A 301 -30.00 -5.34 15.42
C PRO A 301 -28.74 -6.20 15.27
N PHE A 302 -28.76 -7.23 14.42
CA PHE A 302 -27.59 -8.10 14.27
C PHE A 302 -26.32 -7.36 13.80
N TYR A 303 -26.48 -6.31 12.98
CA TYR A 303 -25.37 -5.55 12.42
C TYR A 303 -25.07 -4.33 13.30
N TYR A 304 -26.12 -3.70 13.83
CA TYR A 304 -26.02 -2.57 14.74
C TYR A 304 -27.06 -2.64 15.86
N SER A 305 -26.59 -2.63 17.10
CA SER A 305 -27.45 -2.50 18.27
C SER A 305 -26.64 -1.86 19.39
N GLU A 306 -26.10 -0.66 19.15
CA GLU A 306 -25.37 0.09 20.16
C GLU A 306 -26.14 1.36 20.57
N ILE A 307 -26.01 1.70 21.84
CA ILE A 307 -26.65 2.88 22.43
C ILE A 307 -25.68 3.54 23.39
N TYR A 308 -25.71 4.87 23.44
CA TYR A 308 -24.84 5.67 24.30
C TYR A 308 -25.64 6.78 24.98
N VAL A 309 -25.17 7.23 26.14
CA VAL A 309 -25.77 8.34 26.88
C VAL A 309 -24.74 9.46 26.99
N ASP A 310 -25.19 10.70 26.81
CA ASP A 310 -24.34 11.87 27.02
C ASP A 310 -23.79 11.88 28.46
N PRO A 311 -22.48 12.14 28.67
CA PRO A 311 -21.85 12.10 29.98
C PRO A 311 -22.36 13.17 30.95
N GLU A 312 -23.00 14.22 30.45
CA GLU A 312 -23.47 15.38 31.21
C GLU A 312 -25.02 15.45 31.29
N ASN A 313 -25.75 14.75 30.41
CA ASN A 313 -27.21 14.72 30.37
C ASN A 313 -27.77 13.30 30.20
N GLU A 314 -28.41 12.74 31.23
CA GLU A 314 -28.96 11.38 31.20
C GLU A 314 -30.15 11.18 30.25
N ASN A 315 -30.74 12.27 29.77
CA ASN A 315 -31.86 12.24 28.81
C ASN A 315 -31.39 12.39 27.37
N ARG A 316 -30.12 12.74 27.13
CA ARG A 316 -29.56 12.73 25.78
C ARG A 316 -29.01 11.35 25.47
N VAL A 317 -29.64 10.69 24.52
CA VAL A 317 -29.37 9.28 24.18
C VAL A 317 -29.09 9.18 22.69
N TYR A 318 -28.04 8.46 22.32
CA TYR A 318 -27.64 8.20 20.94
C TYR A 318 -27.92 6.75 20.60
N SER A 319 -28.71 6.49 19.56
CA SER A 319 -28.84 5.16 18.95
C SER A 319 -27.95 5.09 17.72
N VAL A 320 -27.08 4.09 17.67
CA VAL A 320 -26.05 3.92 16.63
C VAL A 320 -26.43 2.71 15.76
N PHE A 321 -26.78 2.97 14.51
CA PHE A 321 -27.12 1.96 13.50
C PHE A 321 -26.71 2.41 12.09
N THR A 322 -27.46 2.04 11.04
CA THR A 322 -27.29 2.63 9.69
C THR A 322 -27.19 4.16 9.73
N TYR A 323 -27.89 4.79 10.68
CA TYR A 323 -27.73 6.21 11.02
C TYR A 323 -27.38 6.37 12.49
N ILE A 324 -26.93 7.57 12.86
CA ILE A 324 -26.85 7.98 14.26
C ILE A 324 -28.01 8.92 14.56
N ASN A 325 -28.86 8.47 15.47
CA ASN A 325 -30.02 9.21 15.92
C ASN A 325 -29.81 9.68 17.36
N VAL A 326 -30.22 10.90 17.66
CA VAL A 326 -30.15 11.51 19.00
C VAL A 326 -31.54 11.80 19.54
N SER A 327 -31.75 11.47 20.81
CA SER A 327 -32.91 11.84 21.62
C SER A 327 -32.48 12.87 22.66
N GLU A 328 -33.37 13.80 23.00
CA GLU A 328 -33.19 14.78 24.09
C GLU A 328 -34.21 14.58 25.23
N ASP A 329 -35.09 13.58 25.11
CA ASP A 329 -36.24 13.36 26.00
C ASP A 329 -36.20 11.98 26.68
N GLY A 330 -35.00 11.43 26.83
CA GLY A 330 -34.75 10.15 27.48
C GLY A 330 -35.19 8.97 26.62
N GLY A 331 -35.00 9.06 25.30
CA GLY A 331 -35.22 7.98 24.34
C GLY A 331 -36.66 7.86 23.81
N LYS A 332 -37.56 8.80 24.10
CA LYS A 332 -38.95 8.73 23.62
C LYS A 332 -39.06 9.12 22.16
N ASN A 333 -38.30 10.11 21.72
CA ASN A 333 -38.21 10.56 20.34
C ASN A 333 -36.77 10.76 19.92
N PHE A 334 -36.50 10.43 18.65
CA PHE A 334 -35.17 10.54 18.06
C PHE A 334 -35.22 11.36 16.77
N ASN A 335 -34.15 12.10 16.50
CA ASN A 335 -33.88 12.76 15.23
C ASN A 335 -32.50 12.34 14.73
N GLN A 336 -32.30 12.35 13.42
CA GLN A 336 -31.00 12.05 12.84
C GLN A 336 -29.98 13.13 13.19
N LEU A 337 -28.85 12.73 13.79
CA LEU A 337 -27.75 13.62 14.17
C LEU A 337 -26.86 13.96 12.97
N MET A 338 -26.58 12.97 12.12
CA MET A 338 -25.75 13.12 10.93
C MET A 338 -26.44 12.51 9.70
N PRO A 339 -26.83 13.34 8.71
CA PRO A 339 -27.35 12.84 7.43
C PRO A 339 -26.22 12.22 6.59
N ALA A 340 -26.57 11.23 5.77
CA ALA A 340 -25.65 10.57 4.84
C ALA A 340 -25.90 11.00 3.38
N TYR A 341 -27.16 10.94 2.94
CA TYR A 341 -27.55 11.15 1.55
C TYR A 341 -28.37 12.43 1.37
N GLY A 342 -28.31 13.00 0.16
CA GLY A 342 -29.09 14.19 -0.22
C GLY A 342 -28.62 15.50 0.43
N VAL A 343 -27.38 15.51 0.93
CA VAL A 343 -26.74 16.65 1.62
C VAL A 343 -25.30 16.81 1.15
N ASP A 344 -24.76 18.03 1.24
CA ASP A 344 -23.38 18.33 0.82
C ASP A 344 -22.32 18.00 1.89
N ASN A 345 -22.75 17.81 3.13
CA ASN A 345 -21.89 17.55 4.30
C ASN A 345 -22.14 16.16 4.91
N GLY A 346 -22.58 15.20 4.08
CA GLY A 346 -22.96 13.88 4.53
C GLY A 346 -21.81 13.11 5.20
N VAL A 347 -22.14 12.36 6.23
CA VAL A 347 -21.26 11.34 6.83
C VAL A 347 -21.70 9.98 6.32
N HIS A 348 -20.75 9.14 5.90
CA HIS A 348 -21.06 7.80 5.40
C HIS A 348 -21.91 7.01 6.43
N PRO A 349 -22.95 6.27 5.99
CA PRO A 349 -23.82 5.53 6.91
C PRO A 349 -23.11 4.28 7.46
N ASP A 350 -23.88 3.45 8.17
CA ASP A 350 -23.43 2.14 8.66
C ASP A 350 -22.37 2.27 9.76
N HIS A 351 -22.83 2.78 10.91
CA HIS A 351 -22.00 3.19 12.04
C HIS A 351 -21.74 2.02 13.00
N HIS A 352 -20.45 1.76 13.26
CA HIS A 352 -19.99 0.58 13.99
C HIS A 352 -19.22 0.88 15.26
N ALA A 353 -18.72 2.11 15.41
CA ALA A 353 -17.96 2.53 16.57
C ALA A 353 -18.35 3.95 16.96
N TRP A 354 -18.54 4.17 18.25
CA TRP A 354 -18.87 5.49 18.78
C TRP A 354 -18.11 5.72 20.07
N TRP A 355 -17.47 6.88 20.17
CA TRP A 355 -16.79 7.31 21.37
C TRP A 355 -17.22 8.73 21.72
N ILE A 356 -17.58 8.96 22.97
CA ILE A 356 -17.93 10.26 23.53
C ILE A 356 -17.02 10.55 24.72
N HIS A 357 -16.41 11.74 24.74
CA HIS A 357 -15.47 12.07 25.79
C HIS A 357 -16.18 12.06 27.16
N PRO A 358 -15.67 11.33 28.16
CA PRO A 358 -16.44 10.98 29.35
C PRO A 358 -16.76 12.17 30.27
N ASN A 359 -16.17 13.35 30.04
CA ASN A 359 -16.47 14.59 30.78
C ASN A 359 -16.74 15.79 29.84
N ASN A 360 -17.02 15.54 28.55
CA ASN A 360 -17.33 16.60 27.58
C ASN A 360 -18.17 16.02 26.44
N GLY A 361 -19.50 16.12 26.54
CA GLY A 361 -20.42 15.55 25.56
C GLY A 361 -20.29 16.14 24.15
N ASN A 362 -19.60 17.28 23.98
CA ASN A 362 -19.39 17.90 22.68
C ASN A 362 -18.30 17.23 21.84
N PHE A 363 -17.39 16.49 22.47
CA PHE A 363 -16.30 15.82 21.76
C PHE A 363 -16.66 14.35 21.53
N MET A 364 -16.92 14.02 20.26
CA MET A 364 -17.29 12.66 19.85
C MET A 364 -16.46 12.25 18.64
N ILE A 365 -16.27 10.94 18.51
CA ILE A 365 -15.64 10.30 17.36
C ILE A 365 -16.55 9.17 16.90
N ASP A 366 -16.81 9.15 15.60
CA ASP A 366 -17.63 8.17 14.90
C ASP A 366 -16.75 7.33 13.99
N GLY A 367 -17.01 6.03 13.97
CA GLY A 367 -16.42 5.06 13.04
C GLY A 367 -17.51 4.29 12.32
N ASN A 368 -17.43 4.24 11.00
CA ASN A 368 -18.42 3.64 10.12
C ASN A 368 -17.76 2.93 8.91
N ASP A 369 -18.55 2.41 7.98
CA ASP A 369 -18.07 1.68 6.78
C ASP A 369 -17.25 2.55 5.82
N GLY A 370 -17.41 3.87 5.89
CA GLY A 370 -16.63 4.88 5.15
C GLY A 370 -15.59 5.61 5.98
N GLY A 371 -15.19 5.11 7.17
CA GLY A 371 -14.06 5.66 7.91
C GLY A 371 -14.36 6.33 9.24
N LEU A 372 -13.55 7.34 9.57
CA LEU A 372 -13.53 8.01 10.87
C LEU A 372 -13.95 9.48 10.76
N ASN A 373 -14.80 9.93 11.66
CA ASN A 373 -15.29 11.30 11.74
C ASN A 373 -15.14 11.87 13.15
N ILE A 374 -14.71 13.12 13.26
CA ILE A 374 -14.47 13.79 14.54
C ILE A 374 -15.32 15.05 14.64
N THR A 375 -16.01 15.24 15.76
CA THR A 375 -16.72 16.49 16.11
C THR A 375 -16.27 17.02 17.46
N LYS A 376 -16.24 18.35 17.63
CA LYS A 376 -15.92 19.02 18.91
C LYS A 376 -17.01 19.98 19.37
N ASP A 377 -18.19 19.93 18.76
CA ASP A 377 -19.31 20.85 18.99
C ASP A 377 -20.67 20.15 19.13
N GLY A 378 -20.66 18.88 19.55
CA GLY A 378 -21.88 18.12 19.78
C GLY A 378 -22.50 17.58 18.50
N GLY A 379 -21.72 17.37 17.45
CA GLY A 379 -22.19 16.81 16.18
C GLY A 379 -22.77 17.83 15.21
N LYS A 380 -22.56 19.14 15.43
CA LYS A 380 -22.98 20.20 14.49
C LYS A 380 -22.06 20.24 13.27
N ASN A 381 -20.76 20.01 13.48
CA ASN A 381 -19.76 19.91 12.42
C ASN A 381 -18.93 18.63 12.60
N TRP A 382 -18.65 17.95 11.49
CA TRP A 382 -17.85 16.74 11.44
C TRP A 382 -16.65 16.93 10.52
N ARG A 383 -15.49 16.47 10.97
CA ARG A 383 -14.28 16.36 10.16
C ARG A 383 -14.07 14.90 9.79
N PHE A 384 -14.11 14.62 8.49
CA PHE A 384 -13.71 13.34 7.93
C PHE A 384 -12.18 13.17 7.92
N ILE A 385 -11.71 11.95 8.18
CA ILE A 385 -10.28 11.59 8.22
C ILE A 385 -9.90 10.83 6.96
N GLY A 386 -9.58 11.58 5.90
CA GLY A 386 -9.21 11.05 4.59
C GLY A 386 -7.74 10.63 4.44
N ASN A 387 -7.01 10.38 5.53
CA ASN A 387 -5.62 9.91 5.50
C ASN A 387 -5.36 8.57 6.18
N LEU A 388 -6.41 7.76 6.33
CA LEU A 388 -6.35 6.36 6.72
C LEU A 388 -6.50 5.47 5.48
N PRO A 389 -5.44 4.85 4.92
CA PRO A 389 -5.52 3.99 3.75
C PRO A 389 -6.02 2.58 4.09
N VAL A 390 -7.28 2.49 4.55
CA VAL A 390 -7.89 1.24 5.03
C VAL A 390 -8.95 0.68 4.09
N ALA A 391 -8.85 1.00 2.80
CA ALA A 391 -9.80 0.57 1.79
C ALA A 391 -9.86 -0.97 1.68
N GLN A 392 -11.07 -1.50 1.47
CA GLN A 392 -11.37 -2.94 1.47
C GLN A 392 -11.73 -3.43 0.06
N PHE A 393 -10.73 -3.72 -0.77
CA PHE A 393 -10.95 -4.22 -2.13
C PHE A 393 -11.37 -5.69 -2.17
N TYR A 394 -12.45 -5.99 -2.89
CA TYR A 394 -12.85 -7.38 -3.17
C TYR A 394 -12.02 -7.99 -4.29
N HIS A 395 -11.83 -7.25 -5.38
CA HIS A 395 -11.12 -7.67 -6.59
C HIS A 395 -10.33 -6.50 -7.16
N ILE A 396 -9.31 -6.78 -7.97
CA ILE A 396 -8.44 -5.75 -8.53
C ILE A 396 -8.18 -5.98 -10.02
N ASN A 397 -8.07 -4.90 -10.78
CA ASN A 397 -7.78 -4.94 -12.21
C ASN A 397 -6.91 -3.76 -12.65
N VAL A 398 -6.42 -3.77 -13.88
CA VAL A 398 -5.55 -2.73 -14.44
C VAL A 398 -5.92 -2.39 -15.88
N ASP A 399 -5.66 -1.14 -16.29
CA ASP A 399 -5.68 -0.75 -17.70
C ASP A 399 -4.27 -0.78 -18.32
N ASN A 400 -4.15 -0.31 -19.57
CA ASN A 400 -2.88 -0.13 -20.28
C ASN A 400 -2.57 1.36 -20.56
N GLU A 401 -3.11 2.31 -19.79
CA GLU A 401 -2.80 3.74 -19.96
C GLU A 401 -1.36 4.08 -19.53
N PHE A 402 -0.89 5.31 -19.81
CA PHE A 402 0.40 5.82 -19.35
C PHE A 402 0.25 7.10 -18.52
N PRO A 403 0.67 7.10 -17.24
CA PRO A 403 0.77 5.93 -16.35
C PRO A 403 -0.52 5.09 -16.33
N TYR A 404 -0.42 3.81 -15.97
CA TYR A 404 -1.59 2.93 -15.90
C TYR A 404 -2.39 3.13 -14.60
N ASN A 405 -3.67 2.78 -14.64
CA ASN A 405 -4.55 2.82 -13.49
C ASN A 405 -4.89 1.42 -12.95
N VAL A 406 -5.13 1.38 -11.65
CA VAL A 406 -5.65 0.26 -10.87
C VAL A 406 -7.14 0.51 -10.63
N TYR A 407 -7.93 -0.54 -10.79
CA TYR A 407 -9.38 -0.53 -10.65
C TYR A 407 -9.77 -1.55 -9.58
N GLY A 408 -10.84 -1.28 -8.85
CA GLY A 408 -11.41 -2.27 -7.97
C GLY A 408 -12.63 -1.74 -7.23
N GLY A 409 -13.51 -2.67 -6.87
CA GLY A 409 -14.65 -2.41 -6.03
C GLY A 409 -14.36 -2.64 -4.55
N MET A 410 -14.95 -1.79 -3.72
CA MET A 410 -14.73 -1.76 -2.29
C MET A 410 -16.02 -2.03 -1.52
N GLN A 411 -15.87 -2.63 -0.35
CA GLN A 411 -16.98 -2.80 0.60
C GLN A 411 -17.64 -1.46 0.93
N ASP A 412 -18.96 -1.36 0.70
CA ASP A 412 -19.89 -0.22 0.86
C ASP A 412 -19.48 1.14 0.28
N ASN A 413 -18.34 1.19 -0.41
CA ASN A 413 -17.71 2.42 -0.88
C ASN A 413 -17.59 2.48 -2.40
N GLY A 414 -18.35 1.68 -3.15
CA GLY A 414 -18.43 1.75 -4.60
C GLY A 414 -17.22 1.16 -5.33
N SER A 415 -17.16 1.45 -6.63
CA SER A 415 -16.10 1.05 -7.56
C SER A 415 -15.20 2.23 -7.88
N TRP A 416 -13.89 2.01 -7.84
CA TRP A 416 -12.90 3.08 -7.99
C TRP A 416 -11.86 2.78 -9.06
N ARG A 417 -11.27 3.86 -9.59
CA ARG A 417 -10.04 3.84 -10.38
C ARG A 417 -9.03 4.86 -9.86
N GLY A 418 -7.74 4.54 -9.92
CA GLY A 418 -6.67 5.46 -9.57
C GLY A 418 -5.30 5.00 -10.07
N PRO A 419 -4.30 5.89 -10.13
CA PRO A 419 -3.03 5.58 -10.77
C PRO A 419 -2.14 4.67 -9.92
N ALA A 420 -1.44 3.71 -10.55
CA ALA A 420 -0.40 2.92 -9.88
C ALA A 420 0.90 3.71 -9.62
N TYR A 421 1.14 4.71 -10.48
CA TYR A 421 2.18 5.71 -10.37
C TYR A 421 1.77 6.95 -11.16
N VAL A 422 2.41 8.09 -10.91
CA VAL A 422 2.10 9.35 -11.59
C VAL A 422 3.35 10.04 -12.11
N TRP A 423 3.22 10.66 -13.28
CA TRP A 423 4.14 11.70 -13.78
C TRP A 423 3.62 13.08 -13.40
N LYS A 424 3.47 13.28 -12.08
CA LYS A 424 3.06 14.53 -11.44
C LYS A 424 4.00 14.83 -10.27
N ALA A 425 4.18 16.10 -9.93
CA ALA A 425 4.89 16.47 -8.71
C ALA A 425 4.11 15.99 -7.46
N GLN A 426 4.85 15.66 -6.39
CA GLN A 426 4.32 15.26 -5.07
C GLN A 426 3.51 13.95 -5.02
N GLY A 427 3.74 13.03 -5.95
CA GLY A 427 3.28 11.65 -5.86
C GLY A 427 1.77 11.45 -6.00
N ILE A 428 1.27 10.28 -5.58
CA ILE A 428 -0.14 9.87 -5.73
C ILE A 428 -0.98 10.53 -4.64
N ARG A 429 -2.19 11.00 -4.97
CA ARG A 429 -3.09 11.70 -4.04
C ARG A 429 -4.49 11.13 -4.10
N ASN A 430 -5.27 11.32 -3.03
CA ASN A 430 -6.69 10.97 -3.01
C ASN A 430 -7.47 11.59 -4.17
N SER A 431 -7.16 12.84 -4.54
CA SER A 431 -7.83 13.53 -5.66
C SER A 431 -7.53 12.94 -7.05
N TYR A 432 -6.66 11.92 -7.15
CA TYR A 432 -6.43 11.19 -8.40
C TYR A 432 -7.20 9.87 -8.46
N TRP A 433 -7.78 9.45 -7.34
CA TRP A 433 -8.72 8.36 -7.28
C TRP A 433 -10.12 8.89 -7.59
N GLN A 434 -10.87 8.14 -8.39
CA GLN A 434 -12.21 8.51 -8.83
C GLN A 434 -13.15 7.33 -8.60
N GLU A 435 -14.23 7.57 -7.86
CA GLU A 435 -15.37 6.66 -7.81
C GLU A 435 -16.10 6.69 -9.17
N ILE A 436 -16.37 5.52 -9.75
CA ILE A 436 -17.01 5.39 -11.06
C ILE A 436 -18.44 4.84 -10.98
N SER A 437 -18.78 4.12 -9.90
CA SER A 437 -20.11 3.57 -9.62
C SER A 437 -20.29 3.37 -8.11
N PHE A 438 -21.48 3.63 -7.57
CA PHE A 438 -21.80 3.50 -6.14
C PHE A 438 -22.29 2.07 -5.77
N GLY A 439 -22.44 1.78 -4.47
CA GLY A 439 -22.88 0.49 -3.90
C GLY A 439 -21.76 -0.26 -3.17
N ASP A 440 -21.92 -1.55 -2.86
CA ASP A 440 -20.73 -2.40 -2.66
C ASP A 440 -20.10 -2.54 -4.05
N GLY A 441 -18.84 -2.19 -4.22
CA GLY A 441 -18.13 -2.47 -5.47
C GLY A 441 -17.54 -3.87 -5.46
N PHE A 442 -17.65 -4.61 -6.56
CA PHE A 442 -16.94 -5.90 -6.76
C PHE A 442 -15.91 -5.82 -7.90
N ASP A 443 -15.99 -6.71 -8.90
CA ASP A 443 -15.12 -6.63 -10.07
C ASP A 443 -15.36 -5.35 -10.86
N VAL A 444 -14.24 -4.76 -11.28
CA VAL A 444 -14.19 -3.65 -12.23
C VAL A 444 -13.30 -4.08 -13.38
N VAL A 445 -13.87 -4.23 -14.56
CA VAL A 445 -13.17 -4.72 -15.75
C VAL A 445 -13.07 -3.57 -16.76
N PRO A 446 -11.89 -2.94 -16.92
CA PRO A 446 -11.71 -1.91 -17.95
C PRO A 446 -11.79 -2.54 -19.36
N ASP A 447 -12.42 -1.81 -20.28
CA ASP A 447 -12.51 -2.17 -21.70
C ASP A 447 -11.12 -2.03 -22.35
N ARG A 448 -10.60 -3.11 -22.94
CA ARG A 448 -9.22 -3.13 -23.47
C ARG A 448 -9.03 -2.25 -24.71
N ASP A 449 -10.11 -1.97 -25.45
CA ASP A 449 -10.06 -1.09 -26.62
C ASP A 449 -9.98 0.39 -26.20
N ASN A 450 -10.64 0.75 -25.10
CA ASN A 450 -10.69 2.12 -24.60
C ASN A 450 -11.02 2.13 -23.10
N SER A 451 -10.03 2.46 -22.27
CA SER A 451 -10.19 2.44 -20.81
C SER A 451 -11.09 3.55 -20.24
N GLN A 452 -11.58 4.50 -21.06
CA GLN A 452 -12.70 5.40 -20.69
C GLN A 452 -13.90 4.63 -20.14
N TYR A 453 -13.99 3.38 -20.56
CA TYR A 453 -15.13 2.53 -20.51
C TYR A 453 -14.79 1.19 -19.85
N GLY A 454 -15.81 0.50 -19.35
CA GLY A 454 -15.67 -0.85 -18.81
C GLY A 454 -16.93 -1.27 -18.06
N TRP A 455 -16.80 -2.32 -17.24
CA TRP A 455 -17.89 -2.85 -16.43
C TRP A 455 -17.56 -2.74 -14.95
N SER A 456 -18.52 -2.30 -14.15
CA SER A 456 -18.42 -2.26 -12.69
C SER A 456 -19.61 -2.99 -12.08
N MET A 457 -19.36 -3.89 -11.15
CA MET A 457 -20.39 -4.67 -10.47
C MET A 457 -20.74 -4.12 -9.10
N SER A 458 -21.99 -4.33 -8.69
CA SER A 458 -22.48 -4.20 -7.34
C SER A 458 -23.35 -5.39 -6.92
N GLN A 459 -24.00 -5.29 -5.75
CA GLN A 459 -24.66 -6.43 -5.08
C GLN A 459 -25.64 -7.17 -5.98
N GLN A 460 -25.89 -8.46 -5.69
CA GLN A 460 -26.90 -9.28 -6.39
C GLN A 460 -26.71 -9.31 -7.93
N GLY A 461 -25.46 -9.24 -8.38
CA GLY A 461 -25.11 -9.28 -9.81
C GLY A 461 -25.56 -8.06 -10.60
N TYR A 462 -25.83 -6.92 -9.96
CA TYR A 462 -25.98 -5.66 -10.69
C TYR A 462 -24.64 -5.36 -11.39
N VAL A 463 -24.70 -5.08 -12.68
CA VAL A 463 -23.52 -4.72 -13.48
C VAL A 463 -23.88 -3.54 -14.38
N SER A 464 -23.02 -2.54 -14.37
CA SER A 464 -23.15 -1.34 -15.20
C SER A 464 -21.98 -1.23 -16.16
N ARG A 465 -22.28 -0.82 -17.39
CA ARG A 465 -21.29 -0.33 -18.33
C ARG A 465 -20.99 1.12 -17.96
N TYR A 466 -19.77 1.41 -17.54
CA TYR A 466 -19.39 2.75 -17.08
C TYR A 466 -18.77 3.60 -18.19
N ASP A 467 -18.84 4.93 -18.01
CA ASP A 467 -18.02 5.94 -18.67
C ASP A 467 -17.42 6.83 -17.58
N TRP A 468 -16.14 6.63 -17.23
CA TRP A 468 -15.55 7.34 -16.10
C TRP A 468 -15.37 8.83 -16.34
N LYS A 469 -15.41 9.28 -17.60
CA LYS A 469 -15.17 10.67 -17.98
C LYS A 469 -16.44 11.50 -17.92
N THR A 470 -17.57 10.95 -18.35
CA THR A 470 -18.85 11.68 -18.39
C THR A 470 -19.83 11.27 -17.29
N GLY A 471 -19.68 10.08 -16.71
CA GLY A 471 -20.61 9.51 -15.75
C GLY A 471 -21.87 8.89 -16.38
N ASN A 472 -21.95 8.79 -17.72
CA ASN A 472 -23.09 8.21 -18.44
C ASN A 472 -23.12 6.67 -18.34
N ASN A 473 -23.32 6.17 -17.11
CA ASN A 473 -23.38 4.75 -16.82
C ASN A 473 -24.76 4.18 -17.17
N TYR A 474 -24.82 2.92 -17.63
CA TYR A 474 -26.07 2.22 -17.87
C TYR A 474 -25.99 0.73 -17.49
N THR A 475 -27.10 0.16 -17.03
CA THR A 475 -27.17 -1.23 -16.56
C THR A 475 -27.11 -2.22 -17.73
N VAL A 476 -26.34 -3.30 -17.54
CA VAL A 476 -26.15 -4.39 -18.50
C VAL A 476 -26.33 -5.76 -17.86
N GLN A 477 -27.12 -5.85 -16.78
CA GLN A 477 -27.42 -7.12 -16.10
C GLN A 477 -28.22 -8.06 -17.03
N PRO A 478 -27.86 -9.36 -17.14
CA PRO A 478 -28.59 -10.31 -17.97
C PRO A 478 -30.05 -10.48 -17.53
N THR A 479 -30.92 -10.71 -18.50
CA THR A 479 -32.32 -11.11 -18.29
C THR A 479 -32.55 -12.48 -18.93
N HIS A 480 -33.23 -13.38 -18.23
CA HIS A 480 -33.54 -14.70 -18.77
C HIS A 480 -34.65 -14.59 -19.84
N PRO A 481 -34.55 -15.31 -20.98
CA PRO A 481 -35.57 -15.24 -22.04
C PRO A 481 -36.92 -15.85 -21.62
N ASP A 482 -36.90 -16.82 -20.72
CA ASP A 482 -38.11 -17.31 -20.04
C ASP A 482 -38.42 -16.43 -18.82
N LYS A 483 -39.58 -15.79 -18.83
CA LYS A 483 -40.08 -14.89 -17.78
C LYS A 483 -40.31 -15.59 -16.42
N ASP A 484 -40.50 -16.90 -16.42
CA ASP A 484 -40.83 -17.66 -15.21
C ASP A 484 -39.55 -18.17 -14.49
N VAL A 485 -38.38 -17.98 -15.12
CA VAL A 485 -37.08 -18.30 -14.51
C VAL A 485 -36.51 -17.05 -13.84
N ARG A 486 -36.48 -17.07 -12.51
CA ARG A 486 -35.76 -16.07 -11.72
C ARG A 486 -34.27 -16.38 -11.72
N LEU A 487 -33.46 -15.43 -12.18
CA LEU A 487 -32.00 -15.51 -12.06
C LEU A 487 -31.57 -15.34 -10.61
N ARG A 488 -30.62 -16.17 -10.18
CA ARG A 488 -29.99 -16.09 -8.85
C ARG A 488 -28.56 -15.63 -9.01
N PHE A 489 -28.24 -14.47 -8.45
CA PHE A 489 -26.89 -13.91 -8.50
C PHE A 489 -26.27 -13.94 -7.11
N ASN A 490 -24.96 -14.18 -7.06
CA ASN A 490 -24.21 -14.04 -5.83
C ASN A 490 -24.20 -12.57 -5.38
N TRP A 491 -23.83 -12.33 -4.12
CA TRP A 491 -23.46 -10.98 -3.66
C TRP A 491 -22.32 -10.41 -4.52
N ASN A 492 -21.32 -11.26 -4.81
CA ASN A 492 -20.18 -10.98 -5.67
C ASN A 492 -20.21 -11.97 -6.86
N ALA A 493 -20.92 -11.61 -7.92
CA ALA A 493 -21.16 -12.47 -9.09
C ALA A 493 -19.93 -12.57 -10.01
N ALA A 494 -19.87 -13.60 -10.86
CA ALA A 494 -18.76 -13.75 -11.79
C ALA A 494 -18.89 -12.82 -13.02
N ILE A 495 -17.79 -12.17 -13.42
CA ILE A 495 -17.65 -11.51 -14.71
C ILE A 495 -16.26 -11.76 -15.31
N ASN A 496 -16.18 -11.97 -16.62
CA ASN A 496 -14.89 -12.01 -17.32
C ASN A 496 -15.06 -11.68 -18.79
N ILE A 497 -13.96 -11.32 -19.45
CA ILE A 497 -13.91 -10.96 -20.85
C ILE A 497 -13.21 -12.05 -21.66
N ASP A 498 -13.71 -12.32 -22.87
CA ASP A 498 -13.06 -13.27 -23.77
C ASP A 498 -11.65 -12.76 -24.14
N PRO A 499 -10.59 -13.57 -23.97
CA PRO A 499 -9.24 -13.15 -24.34
C PRO A 499 -9.02 -13.02 -25.86
N PHE A 500 -9.90 -13.61 -26.68
CA PHE A 500 -9.81 -13.58 -28.13
C PHE A 500 -10.75 -12.56 -28.78
N ASP A 501 -11.69 -11.98 -28.03
CA ASP A 501 -12.63 -10.97 -28.51
C ASP A 501 -13.06 -10.00 -27.40
N ASN A 502 -12.61 -8.75 -27.47
CA ASN A 502 -12.91 -7.73 -26.48
C ASN A 502 -14.39 -7.26 -26.48
N SER A 503 -15.19 -7.65 -27.47
CA SER A 503 -16.65 -7.42 -27.46
C SER A 503 -17.41 -8.52 -26.71
N THR A 504 -16.77 -9.65 -26.44
CA THR A 504 -17.38 -10.80 -25.81
C THR A 504 -17.12 -10.83 -24.31
N ILE A 505 -18.18 -10.87 -23.50
CA ILE A 505 -18.10 -10.98 -22.04
C ILE A 505 -18.98 -12.13 -21.54
N TYR A 506 -18.58 -12.70 -20.41
CA TYR A 506 -19.29 -13.75 -19.69
C TYR A 506 -19.74 -13.24 -18.32
N PHE A 507 -20.95 -13.61 -17.89
CA PHE A 507 -21.50 -13.23 -16.59
C PHE A 507 -22.18 -14.42 -15.91
N GLY A 508 -22.07 -14.51 -14.58
CA GLY A 508 -22.56 -15.66 -13.79
C GLY A 508 -23.80 -15.36 -12.96
N SER A 509 -24.88 -16.11 -13.19
CA SER A 509 -25.97 -16.31 -12.22
C SER A 509 -25.86 -17.74 -11.66
N GLN A 510 -26.93 -18.52 -11.57
CA GLN A 510 -26.84 -19.98 -11.63
C GLN A 510 -26.47 -20.52 -13.03
N PHE A 511 -26.50 -19.65 -14.05
CA PHE A 511 -26.16 -19.93 -15.44
C PHE A 511 -24.98 -19.09 -15.92
N VAL A 512 -24.29 -19.56 -16.95
CA VAL A 512 -23.34 -18.76 -17.73
C VAL A 512 -24.11 -17.99 -18.80
N HIS A 513 -23.99 -16.66 -18.74
CA HIS A 513 -24.50 -15.73 -19.74
C HIS A 513 -23.35 -15.25 -20.62
N LYS A 514 -23.56 -15.19 -21.93
CA LYS A 514 -22.60 -14.67 -22.92
C LYS A 514 -23.20 -13.48 -23.66
N SER A 515 -22.45 -12.39 -23.72
CA SER A 515 -22.71 -11.25 -24.61
C SER A 515 -21.58 -11.16 -25.62
N THR A 516 -21.88 -10.76 -26.85
CA THR A 516 -20.88 -10.49 -27.92
C THR A 516 -20.89 -9.02 -28.36
N ASP A 517 -21.56 -8.16 -27.59
CA ASP A 517 -21.80 -6.74 -27.88
C ASP A 517 -21.60 -5.88 -26.61
N LYS A 518 -20.58 -6.23 -25.82
CA LYS A 518 -20.16 -5.50 -24.63
C LYS A 518 -21.22 -5.40 -23.52
N GLY A 519 -22.12 -6.38 -23.44
CA GLY A 519 -23.16 -6.53 -22.41
C GLY A 519 -24.53 -5.99 -22.81
N LEU A 520 -24.73 -5.52 -24.04
CA LEU A 520 -26.02 -4.99 -24.48
C LEU A 520 -27.07 -6.08 -24.64
N THR A 521 -26.68 -7.25 -25.15
CA THR A 521 -27.56 -8.42 -25.27
C THR A 521 -26.88 -9.68 -24.73
N TRP A 522 -27.69 -10.61 -24.20
CA TRP A 522 -27.20 -11.81 -23.52
C TRP A 522 -27.86 -13.07 -24.04
N LYS A 523 -27.07 -14.14 -24.14
CA LYS A 523 -27.52 -15.52 -24.36
C LYS A 523 -27.16 -16.38 -23.16
N VAL A 524 -28.11 -17.15 -22.66
CA VAL A 524 -27.86 -18.23 -21.69
C VAL A 524 -27.21 -19.39 -22.42
N ILE A 525 -25.99 -19.77 -22.03
CA ILE A 525 -25.20 -20.80 -22.71
C ILE A 525 -24.93 -22.03 -21.84
N SER A 526 -25.50 -22.13 -20.64
CA SER A 526 -25.38 -23.30 -19.78
C SER A 526 -26.72 -23.72 -19.19
N PRO A 527 -26.86 -24.99 -18.73
CA PRO A 527 -27.86 -25.34 -17.72
C PRO A 527 -27.50 -24.73 -16.35
N ASP A 528 -28.31 -24.98 -15.33
CA ASP A 528 -27.96 -24.63 -13.95
C ASP A 528 -26.73 -25.45 -13.54
N LEU A 529 -25.60 -24.77 -13.30
CA LEU A 529 -24.32 -25.40 -12.98
C LEU A 529 -24.09 -25.57 -11.48
N THR A 530 -25.14 -25.37 -10.68
CA THR A 530 -25.07 -25.39 -9.22
C THR A 530 -25.73 -26.65 -8.67
N THR A 531 -25.68 -26.87 -7.36
CA THR A 531 -26.42 -27.94 -6.70
C THR A 531 -27.93 -27.69 -6.68
N ASN A 532 -28.37 -26.44 -6.87
CA ASN A 532 -29.77 -26.01 -6.81
C ASN A 532 -30.52 -26.58 -5.59
N ASP A 533 -29.83 -26.59 -4.44
CA ASP A 533 -30.33 -27.19 -3.19
C ASP A 533 -31.45 -26.33 -2.58
N PRO A 534 -32.72 -26.80 -2.53
CA PRO A 534 -33.83 -25.99 -2.05
C PRO A 534 -33.67 -25.50 -0.60
N GLU A 535 -32.92 -26.23 0.24
CA GLU A 535 -32.68 -25.83 1.63
C GLU A 535 -31.71 -24.65 1.74
N LYS A 536 -30.88 -24.44 0.71
CA LYS A 536 -29.94 -23.31 0.61
C LYS A 536 -30.52 -22.12 -0.16
N LEU A 537 -31.76 -22.24 -0.65
CA LEU A 537 -32.48 -21.20 -1.39
C LEU A 537 -33.56 -20.51 -0.54
N LYS A 538 -33.40 -20.53 0.78
CA LYS A 538 -34.32 -19.94 1.78
C LYS A 538 -33.82 -18.61 2.33
N GLN A 539 -32.92 -17.92 1.63
CA GLN A 539 -32.35 -16.66 2.09
C GLN A 539 -33.40 -15.54 2.34
N HIS A 540 -34.59 -15.65 1.76
CA HIS A 540 -35.71 -14.73 2.01
C HIS A 540 -36.35 -14.90 3.41
N GLU A 541 -35.98 -15.97 4.13
CA GLU A 541 -36.39 -16.25 5.51
C GLU A 541 -35.28 -15.93 6.53
N SER A 542 -34.13 -15.43 6.06
CA SER A 542 -32.94 -15.15 6.87
C SER A 542 -33.15 -13.97 7.83
N GLY A 543 -32.56 -14.03 9.02
CA GLY A 543 -32.56 -12.94 10.01
C GLY A 543 -32.93 -13.38 11.43
N GLY A 544 -33.90 -14.30 11.58
CA GLY A 544 -34.40 -14.72 12.88
C GLY A 544 -35.47 -13.76 13.43
N LEU A 545 -35.26 -13.19 14.62
CA LEU A 545 -36.23 -12.28 15.26
C LEU A 545 -36.50 -11.02 14.44
N THR A 546 -35.47 -10.46 13.81
CA THR A 546 -35.57 -9.39 12.82
C THR A 546 -35.15 -9.94 11.46
N MET A 547 -35.93 -9.68 10.41
CA MET A 547 -35.60 -10.14 9.04
C MET A 547 -34.31 -9.46 8.54
N ASP A 548 -33.43 -10.25 7.92
CA ASP A 548 -32.22 -9.81 7.21
C ASP A 548 -32.07 -10.64 5.93
N ALA A 549 -32.83 -10.24 4.91
CA ALA A 549 -32.89 -10.89 3.60
C ALA A 549 -32.37 -9.93 2.52
N THR A 550 -31.11 -9.50 2.63
CA THR A 550 -30.53 -8.51 1.70
C THR A 550 -30.06 -9.11 0.39
N GLY A 551 -30.00 -10.44 0.27
CA GLY A 551 -29.37 -11.15 -0.85
C GLY A 551 -27.89 -11.48 -0.64
N ALA A 552 -27.31 -11.10 0.51
CA ALA A 552 -25.94 -11.46 0.88
C ALA A 552 -25.77 -12.95 1.18
N GLU A 553 -26.88 -13.59 1.52
CA GLU A 553 -27.06 -15.02 1.77
C GLU A 553 -27.54 -15.78 0.51
N ASN A 554 -27.61 -15.13 -0.66
CA ASN A 554 -27.86 -15.85 -1.91
C ASN A 554 -26.79 -16.92 -2.10
N HIS A 555 -27.23 -18.14 -2.44
CA HIS A 555 -26.37 -19.32 -2.61
C HIS A 555 -26.81 -20.13 -3.82
N CYS A 556 -26.04 -21.15 -4.19
CA CYS A 556 -26.23 -21.93 -5.42
C CYS A 556 -26.15 -20.99 -6.62
N THR A 557 -25.01 -20.30 -6.71
CA THR A 557 -24.67 -19.32 -7.74
C THR A 557 -23.21 -19.48 -8.21
N ILE A 558 -22.94 -19.01 -9.42
CA ILE A 558 -21.61 -19.00 -10.03
C ILE A 558 -20.80 -17.81 -9.48
N LEU A 559 -19.61 -18.13 -8.97
CA LEU A 559 -18.64 -17.17 -8.44
C LEU A 559 -17.50 -16.87 -9.41
N VAL A 560 -17.17 -17.82 -10.28
CA VAL A 560 -16.01 -17.72 -11.16
C VAL A 560 -16.38 -18.14 -12.57
N ILE A 561 -15.99 -17.34 -13.55
CA ILE A 561 -15.90 -17.72 -14.96
C ILE A 561 -14.50 -17.33 -15.43
N GLU A 562 -13.69 -18.30 -15.82
CA GLU A 562 -12.29 -18.08 -16.18
C GLU A 562 -11.99 -18.64 -17.57
N PRO A 563 -11.93 -17.80 -18.61
CA PRO A 563 -11.57 -18.21 -19.95
C PRO A 563 -10.07 -18.47 -20.10
N SER A 564 -9.72 -19.45 -20.93
CA SER A 564 -8.34 -19.78 -21.27
C SER A 564 -7.73 -18.73 -22.19
N LEU A 565 -6.55 -18.22 -21.84
CA LEU A 565 -5.78 -17.30 -22.68
C LEU A 565 -5.12 -18.00 -23.88
N VAL A 566 -5.01 -19.34 -23.86
CA VAL A 566 -4.23 -20.13 -24.84
C VAL A 566 -5.10 -21.06 -25.69
N GLU A 567 -6.40 -21.10 -25.43
CA GLU A 567 -7.33 -21.96 -26.17
C GLU A 567 -8.73 -21.34 -26.22
N LYS A 568 -9.16 -21.00 -27.44
CA LYS A 568 -10.49 -20.42 -27.69
C LYS A 568 -11.58 -21.41 -27.27
N ASP A 569 -12.70 -20.87 -26.80
CA ASP A 569 -13.91 -21.63 -26.43
C ASP A 569 -13.71 -22.60 -25.24
N VAL A 570 -12.59 -22.51 -24.53
CA VAL A 570 -12.32 -23.22 -23.27
C VAL A 570 -12.42 -22.25 -22.10
N PHE A 571 -13.29 -22.55 -21.13
CA PHE A 571 -13.38 -21.80 -19.89
C PHE A 571 -13.87 -22.67 -18.72
N TRP A 572 -13.47 -22.24 -17.53
CA TRP A 572 -13.81 -22.87 -16.26
C TRP A 572 -14.93 -22.11 -15.55
N VAL A 573 -15.73 -22.83 -14.77
CA VAL A 573 -16.79 -22.25 -13.95
C VAL A 573 -16.69 -22.80 -12.53
N GLY A 574 -16.75 -21.93 -11.52
CA GLY A 574 -16.74 -22.27 -10.11
C GLY A 574 -17.94 -21.69 -9.36
N THR A 575 -18.47 -22.40 -8.35
CA THR A 575 -19.67 -21.98 -7.60
C THR A 575 -19.44 -21.84 -6.09
N ASP A 576 -20.36 -21.14 -5.43
CA ASP A 576 -20.42 -21.03 -3.96
C ASP A 576 -20.84 -22.34 -3.26
N ASP A 577 -21.34 -23.33 -3.99
CA ASP A 577 -21.74 -24.64 -3.47
C ASP A 577 -20.80 -25.79 -3.86
N GLY A 578 -19.58 -25.46 -4.29
CA GLY A 578 -18.48 -26.41 -4.46
C GLY A 578 -18.47 -27.14 -5.78
N LYS A 579 -19.13 -26.60 -6.82
CA LYS A 579 -19.07 -27.12 -8.17
C LYS A 579 -17.95 -26.48 -8.99
N VAL A 580 -17.28 -27.31 -9.77
CA VAL A 580 -16.26 -26.94 -10.75
C VAL A 580 -16.62 -27.60 -12.08
N HIS A 581 -16.83 -26.77 -13.10
CA HIS A 581 -17.12 -27.20 -14.45
C HIS A 581 -16.07 -26.68 -15.42
N ILE A 582 -15.87 -27.41 -16.51
CA ILE A 582 -15.10 -26.95 -17.67
C ILE A 582 -15.90 -27.20 -18.94
N THR A 583 -15.90 -26.22 -19.85
CA THR A 583 -16.31 -26.41 -21.24
C THR A 583 -15.09 -26.28 -22.15
N GLN A 584 -15.11 -27.01 -23.26
CA GLN A 584 -14.08 -26.94 -24.30
C GLN A 584 -14.66 -26.63 -25.69
N ASN A 585 -15.93 -26.23 -25.73
CA ASN A 585 -16.71 -25.98 -26.94
C ASN A 585 -17.67 -24.81 -26.74
N GLY A 586 -17.22 -23.76 -26.03
CA GLY A 586 -17.92 -22.48 -26.00
C GLY A 586 -19.25 -22.50 -25.25
N GLY A 587 -19.43 -23.48 -24.36
CA GLY A 587 -20.65 -23.67 -23.56
C GLY A 587 -21.63 -24.70 -24.12
N GLU A 588 -21.35 -25.37 -25.24
CA GLU A 588 -22.26 -26.43 -25.73
C GLU A 588 -22.34 -27.62 -24.75
N THR A 589 -21.22 -27.97 -24.10
CA THR A 589 -21.17 -29.01 -23.06
C THR A 589 -20.31 -28.58 -21.88
N TYR A 590 -20.68 -29.03 -20.68
CA TYR A 590 -19.95 -28.76 -19.43
C TYR A 590 -19.62 -30.08 -18.71
N ASN A 591 -18.34 -30.32 -18.46
CA ASN A 591 -17.85 -31.46 -17.68
C ASN A 591 -17.73 -31.05 -16.21
N ASP A 592 -18.45 -31.71 -15.31
CA ASP A 592 -18.30 -31.55 -13.85
C ASP A 592 -17.05 -32.31 -13.38
N VAL A 593 -16.09 -31.57 -12.82
CA VAL A 593 -14.82 -32.10 -12.29
C VAL A 593 -14.68 -31.91 -10.78
N SER A 594 -15.78 -31.58 -10.09
CA SER A 594 -15.78 -31.24 -8.65
C SER A 594 -15.29 -32.38 -7.76
N ASN A 595 -15.60 -33.63 -8.13
CA ASN A 595 -15.23 -34.81 -7.36
C ASN A 595 -13.74 -35.19 -7.49
N ASN A 596 -12.99 -34.50 -8.34
CA ASN A 596 -11.57 -34.79 -8.60
C ASN A 596 -10.63 -33.98 -7.68
N LEU A 597 -11.17 -33.16 -6.77
CA LEU A 597 -10.42 -32.34 -5.82
C LEU A 597 -10.18 -33.12 -4.51
N PRO A 598 -8.96 -33.64 -4.26
CA PRO A 598 -8.73 -34.48 -3.10
C PRO A 598 -8.81 -33.69 -1.79
N SER A 599 -9.43 -34.29 -0.78
CA SER A 599 -9.53 -33.76 0.60
C SER A 599 -10.28 -32.42 0.74
N LEU A 600 -10.94 -31.93 -0.31
CA LEU A 600 -11.78 -30.73 -0.22
C LEU A 600 -13.13 -31.09 0.42
N PRO A 601 -13.57 -30.41 1.49
CA PRO A 601 -14.90 -30.61 2.04
C PRO A 601 -15.98 -30.29 1.01
N LYS A 602 -16.95 -31.20 0.83
CA LYS A 602 -18.07 -31.01 -0.11
C LYS A 602 -18.81 -29.71 0.20
N GLY A 603 -19.08 -28.90 -0.83
CA GLY A 603 -19.76 -27.61 -0.67
C GLY A 603 -18.87 -26.45 -0.24
N SER A 604 -17.54 -26.61 -0.28
CA SER A 604 -16.60 -25.49 -0.08
C SER A 604 -16.75 -24.49 -1.23
N TRP A 605 -16.58 -23.20 -0.96
CA TRP A 605 -16.67 -22.18 -2.01
C TRP A 605 -15.48 -22.32 -2.96
N ILE A 606 -15.75 -22.34 -4.27
CA ILE A 606 -14.72 -22.23 -5.30
C ILE A 606 -14.51 -20.75 -5.56
N ALA A 607 -13.55 -20.17 -4.84
CA ALA A 607 -13.39 -18.72 -4.75
C ALA A 607 -12.62 -18.11 -5.94
N GLN A 608 -11.71 -18.88 -6.54
CA GLN A 608 -10.96 -18.42 -7.70
C GLN A 608 -10.50 -19.62 -8.55
N ILE A 609 -10.52 -19.43 -9.87
CA ILE A 609 -9.85 -20.30 -10.84
C ILE A 609 -9.04 -19.38 -11.74
N LYS A 610 -7.78 -19.70 -12.00
CA LYS A 610 -6.93 -19.01 -12.97
C LYS A 610 -6.43 -20.01 -14.00
N ALA A 611 -6.89 -19.87 -15.24
CA ALA A 611 -6.46 -20.72 -16.34
C ALA A 611 -5.01 -20.38 -16.68
N SER A 612 -4.22 -21.38 -17.07
CA SER A 612 -2.83 -21.12 -17.38
C SER A 612 -2.71 -20.21 -18.60
N ASN A 613 -1.80 -19.25 -18.51
CA ASN A 613 -1.47 -18.36 -19.62
C ASN A 613 -0.45 -18.98 -20.58
N LYS A 614 0.00 -20.22 -20.32
CA LYS A 614 1.06 -20.91 -21.06
C LYS A 614 0.61 -22.27 -21.60
N ASN A 615 -0.11 -23.05 -20.79
CA ASN A 615 -0.39 -24.45 -21.09
C ASN A 615 -1.91 -24.73 -21.21
N LYS A 616 -2.29 -25.42 -22.28
CA LYS A 616 -3.68 -25.85 -22.47
C LYS A 616 -4.10 -26.86 -21.38
N GLY A 617 -5.30 -26.68 -20.84
CA GLY A 617 -5.87 -27.56 -19.82
C GLY A 617 -5.24 -27.47 -18.43
N GLU A 618 -4.26 -26.57 -18.22
CA GLU A 618 -3.72 -26.27 -16.90
C GLU A 618 -4.51 -25.12 -16.25
N ALA A 619 -4.74 -25.24 -14.94
CA ALA A 619 -5.38 -24.19 -14.14
C ALA A 619 -4.97 -24.31 -12.67
N LEU A 620 -4.96 -23.15 -12.00
CA LEU A 620 -4.88 -23.02 -10.55
C LEU A 620 -6.28 -22.77 -9.97
N LEU A 621 -6.56 -23.29 -8.79
CA LEU A 621 -7.85 -23.14 -8.12
C LEU A 621 -7.65 -22.86 -6.64
N VAL A 622 -8.38 -21.87 -6.11
CA VAL A 622 -8.52 -21.61 -4.68
C VAL A 622 -9.92 -21.98 -4.24
N ALA A 623 -10.00 -22.77 -3.17
CA ALA A 623 -11.25 -23.05 -2.46
C ALA A 623 -11.13 -22.58 -1.01
N ASN A 624 -12.24 -22.18 -0.39
CA ASN A 624 -12.25 -21.85 1.03
C ASN A 624 -13.51 -22.32 1.75
N ASP A 625 -13.33 -22.61 3.04
CA ASP A 625 -14.34 -23.26 3.88
C ASP A 625 -14.54 -22.57 5.24
N TYR A 626 -13.95 -21.38 5.40
CA TYR A 626 -13.94 -20.65 6.69
C TYR A 626 -15.34 -20.24 7.14
N ARG A 627 -16.28 -20.07 6.19
CA ARG A 627 -17.71 -19.80 6.46
C ARG A 627 -18.49 -21.01 6.98
N ARG A 628 -17.82 -22.16 7.14
CA ARG A 628 -18.32 -23.35 7.84
C ARG A 628 -17.38 -23.76 8.98
N PHE A 629 -16.68 -22.76 9.54
CA PHE A 629 -15.77 -22.90 10.67
C PHE A 629 -14.53 -23.78 10.39
N ASN A 630 -14.12 -23.87 9.13
CA ASN A 630 -12.92 -24.58 8.69
C ASN A 630 -11.92 -23.61 8.04
N TYR A 631 -10.86 -23.28 8.76
CA TYR A 631 -9.85 -22.30 8.32
C TYR A 631 -8.67 -22.94 7.55
N THR A 632 -8.76 -24.22 7.19
CA THR A 632 -7.74 -24.87 6.37
C THR A 632 -7.59 -24.18 5.02
N PRO A 633 -6.36 -23.87 4.56
CA PRO A 633 -6.11 -23.32 3.24
C PRO A 633 -6.23 -24.42 2.16
N TYR A 634 -6.88 -24.11 1.05
CA TYR A 634 -6.98 -25.03 -0.09
C TYR A 634 -6.63 -24.31 -1.40
N ALA A 635 -5.49 -24.71 -1.99
CA ALA A 635 -5.16 -24.36 -3.37
C ALA A 635 -4.73 -25.61 -4.14
N TYR A 636 -5.12 -25.67 -5.41
CA TYR A 636 -4.92 -26.82 -6.28
C TYR A 636 -4.37 -26.41 -7.64
N ARG A 637 -3.70 -27.36 -8.29
CA ARG A 637 -3.29 -27.30 -9.70
C ARG A 637 -3.84 -28.51 -10.46
N THR A 638 -4.34 -28.29 -11.66
CA THR A 638 -4.59 -29.34 -12.65
C THR A 638 -3.73 -29.09 -13.89
N LYS A 639 -3.39 -30.14 -14.63
CA LYS A 639 -2.65 -30.06 -15.91
C LYS A 639 -3.38 -30.76 -17.07
N ASN A 640 -4.63 -31.16 -16.84
CA ASN A 640 -5.34 -32.07 -17.73
C ASN A 640 -6.86 -31.82 -17.72
N TYR A 641 -7.26 -30.56 -17.80
CA TYR A 641 -8.67 -30.14 -17.88
C TYR A 641 -9.49 -30.63 -16.68
N GLY A 642 -8.87 -30.69 -15.49
CA GLY A 642 -9.55 -30.97 -14.23
C GLY A 642 -9.79 -32.45 -13.98
N LYS A 643 -9.31 -33.34 -14.87
CA LYS A 643 -9.41 -34.80 -14.67
C LYS A 643 -8.69 -35.25 -13.40
N THR A 644 -7.58 -34.60 -13.07
CA THR A 644 -6.88 -34.77 -11.79
C THR A 644 -6.45 -33.43 -11.24
N TRP A 645 -6.54 -33.27 -9.92
CA TRP A 645 -6.04 -32.11 -9.19
C TRP A 645 -5.00 -32.52 -8.16
N GLN A 646 -3.91 -31.74 -8.08
CA GLN A 646 -2.91 -31.81 -7.02
C GLN A 646 -3.14 -30.65 -6.07
N ARG A 647 -3.22 -30.92 -4.76
CA ARG A 647 -3.20 -29.87 -3.75
C ARG A 647 -1.77 -29.33 -3.61
N ILE A 648 -1.62 -28.00 -3.68
CA ILE A 648 -0.32 -27.30 -3.68
C ILE A 648 -0.17 -26.30 -2.52
N VAL A 649 -1.20 -26.17 -1.67
CA VAL A 649 -1.16 -25.39 -0.42
C VAL A 649 -1.95 -26.14 0.66
N ASP A 650 -1.35 -26.30 1.83
CA ASP A 650 -1.99 -26.77 3.06
C ASP A 650 -1.55 -25.99 4.32
N GLN A 651 -1.95 -26.45 5.51
CA GLN A 651 -1.68 -25.79 6.79
C GLN A 651 -0.20 -25.67 7.14
N ASN A 652 0.69 -26.43 6.50
CA ASN A 652 2.13 -26.35 6.72
C ASN A 652 2.77 -25.22 5.90
N ASP A 653 2.11 -24.76 4.84
CA ASP A 653 2.62 -23.72 3.94
C ASP A 653 2.25 -22.31 4.38
N VAL A 654 1.05 -22.15 4.94
CA VAL A 654 0.48 -20.84 5.29
C VAL A 654 -0.25 -20.87 6.63
N LYS A 655 -0.37 -19.70 7.28
CA LYS A 655 -0.97 -19.60 8.63
C LYS A 655 -2.51 -19.54 8.61
N SER A 656 -3.09 -19.01 7.54
CA SER A 656 -4.55 -18.82 7.40
C SER A 656 -5.05 -19.36 6.06
N TYR A 657 -6.33 -19.18 5.75
CA TYR A 657 -6.95 -19.69 4.53
C TYR A 657 -6.53 -18.92 3.27
N ALA A 658 -6.50 -19.63 2.14
CA ALA A 658 -6.18 -19.08 0.83
C ALA A 658 -7.37 -18.27 0.25
N LEU A 659 -7.04 -17.19 -0.46
CA LEU A 659 -8.01 -16.24 -1.04
C LEU A 659 -7.79 -16.02 -2.54
N ALA A 660 -6.54 -15.88 -2.98
CA ALA A 660 -6.20 -15.66 -4.38
C ALA A 660 -4.89 -16.37 -4.74
N ILE A 661 -4.72 -16.73 -6.00
CA ILE A 661 -3.48 -17.29 -6.55
C ILE A 661 -3.30 -16.83 -7.99
N ILE A 662 -2.07 -16.51 -8.38
CA ILE A 662 -1.73 -16.17 -9.76
C ILE A 662 -0.37 -16.77 -10.12
N GLU A 663 -0.27 -17.32 -11.34
CA GLU A 663 1.03 -17.66 -11.92
C GLU A 663 1.64 -16.45 -12.63
N ASP A 664 2.97 -16.33 -12.58
CA ASP A 664 3.65 -15.31 -13.36
C ASP A 664 3.41 -15.51 -14.86
N ILE A 665 3.30 -14.40 -15.60
CA ILE A 665 2.98 -14.43 -17.02
C ILE A 665 4.11 -15.00 -17.91
N GLU A 666 5.33 -15.13 -17.41
CA GLU A 666 6.50 -15.60 -18.17
C GLU A 666 7.15 -16.84 -17.56
N GLU A 667 7.47 -16.80 -16.26
CA GLU A 667 8.25 -17.82 -15.57
C GLU A 667 7.33 -18.82 -14.82
N PRO A 668 7.20 -20.08 -15.30
CA PRO A 668 6.29 -21.07 -14.72
C PRO A 668 6.59 -21.48 -13.27
N ASN A 669 7.82 -21.23 -12.79
CA ASN A 669 8.18 -21.51 -11.39
C ASN A 669 7.73 -20.43 -10.42
N LEU A 670 7.40 -19.23 -10.89
CA LEU A 670 7.04 -18.10 -10.04
C LEU A 670 5.52 -18.02 -9.85
N LEU A 671 5.06 -18.18 -8.61
CA LEU A 671 3.65 -18.04 -8.22
C LEU A 671 3.51 -17.06 -7.06
N PHE A 672 2.36 -16.40 -6.98
CA PHE A 672 1.96 -15.58 -5.84
C PHE A 672 0.64 -16.08 -5.27
N LEU A 673 0.52 -16.08 -3.94
CA LEU A 673 -0.65 -16.52 -3.21
C LEU A 673 -1.07 -15.43 -2.21
N GLY A 674 -2.34 -15.03 -2.27
CA GLY A 674 -2.98 -14.18 -1.27
C GLY A 674 -3.71 -15.03 -0.24
N THR A 675 -3.46 -14.77 1.04
CA THR A 675 -4.16 -15.38 2.17
C THR A 675 -4.82 -14.31 3.03
N ASP A 676 -5.62 -14.73 4.01
CA ASP A 676 -6.21 -13.81 5.00
C ASP A 676 -5.15 -13.09 5.86
N ASP A 677 -3.93 -13.63 5.93
CA ASP A 677 -2.85 -13.08 6.74
C ASP A 677 -1.70 -12.45 5.93
N GLY A 678 -1.71 -12.50 4.59
CA GLY A 678 -0.75 -11.74 3.78
C GLY A 678 -0.49 -12.28 2.38
N LEU A 679 0.63 -11.82 1.81
CA LEU A 679 1.14 -12.25 0.51
C LEU A 679 2.18 -13.34 0.70
N TYR A 680 2.14 -14.37 -0.13
CA TYR A 680 3.12 -15.46 -0.20
C TYR A 680 3.67 -15.60 -1.62
N ILE A 681 4.91 -16.05 -1.73
CA ILE A 681 5.60 -16.30 -3.00
C ILE A 681 6.10 -17.74 -3.05
N SER A 682 6.03 -18.34 -4.24
CA SER A 682 6.74 -19.57 -4.57
C SER A 682 7.65 -19.34 -5.77
N ILE A 683 8.88 -19.84 -5.69
CA ILE A 683 9.88 -19.79 -6.77
C ILE A 683 10.18 -21.18 -7.36
N ASP A 684 9.38 -22.19 -7.01
CA ASP A 684 9.54 -23.58 -7.43
C ASP A 684 8.19 -24.22 -7.80
N ALA A 685 7.32 -23.43 -8.43
CA ALA A 685 6.02 -23.84 -8.95
C ALA A 685 5.05 -24.35 -7.87
N GLY A 686 5.08 -23.78 -6.67
CA GLY A 686 4.16 -24.10 -5.58
C GLY A 686 4.56 -25.32 -4.75
N ASN A 687 5.82 -25.76 -4.82
CA ASN A 687 6.33 -26.82 -3.93
C ASN A 687 6.68 -26.27 -2.55
N GLN A 688 7.11 -25.01 -2.47
CA GLN A 688 7.32 -24.28 -1.22
C GLN A 688 6.77 -22.85 -1.34
N TRP A 689 6.28 -22.34 -0.20
CA TRP A 689 5.71 -21.01 -0.07
C TRP A 689 6.41 -20.24 1.06
N THR A 690 6.73 -18.97 0.79
CA THR A 690 7.35 -18.08 1.77
C THR A 690 6.51 -16.82 1.92
N LYS A 691 6.14 -16.45 3.16
CA LYS A 691 5.32 -15.26 3.45
C LYS A 691 6.14 -14.00 3.26
N TRP A 692 5.68 -13.08 2.40
CA TRP A 692 6.30 -11.77 2.20
C TRP A 692 6.20 -10.88 3.45
N THR A 693 7.33 -10.54 4.05
CA THR A 693 7.42 -9.72 5.28
C THR A 693 8.14 -8.38 5.09
N ASN A 694 8.62 -8.09 3.88
CA ASN A 694 9.37 -6.88 3.57
C ASN A 694 8.45 -5.70 3.24
N ASN A 695 8.24 -4.80 4.22
CA ASN A 695 7.46 -3.57 4.06
C ASN A 695 6.01 -3.83 3.57
N PHE A 696 5.43 -4.94 4.01
CA PHE A 696 4.04 -5.32 3.74
C PHE A 696 3.42 -5.83 5.05
N PRO A 697 2.27 -5.29 5.49
CA PRO A 697 1.67 -5.66 6.78
C PRO A 697 0.99 -7.02 6.72
N THR A 698 0.74 -7.66 7.87
CA THR A 698 -0.30 -8.68 7.97
C THR A 698 -1.62 -8.04 7.54
N THR A 699 -2.22 -8.57 6.48
CA THR A 699 -3.52 -8.09 5.94
C THR A 699 -4.11 -9.15 5.02
N SER A 700 -5.43 -9.15 4.87
CA SER A 700 -6.10 -10.02 3.91
C SER A 700 -5.77 -9.57 2.48
N VAL A 701 -5.18 -10.46 1.69
CA VAL A 701 -4.90 -10.26 0.26
C VAL A 701 -6.00 -10.98 -0.53
N LYS A 702 -6.94 -10.21 -1.08
CA LYS A 702 -8.15 -10.73 -1.74
C LYS A 702 -7.95 -11.05 -3.20
N ASP A 703 -7.09 -10.30 -3.88
CA ASP A 703 -6.87 -10.50 -5.31
C ASP A 703 -5.49 -9.98 -5.76
N LEU A 704 -5.02 -10.53 -6.88
CA LEU A 704 -3.68 -10.31 -7.43
C LEU A 704 -3.75 -10.20 -8.95
N VAL A 705 -3.08 -9.18 -9.51
CA VAL A 705 -2.96 -8.99 -10.96
C VAL A 705 -1.52 -8.62 -11.31
N ILE A 706 -0.99 -9.19 -12.41
CA ILE A 706 0.31 -8.82 -12.95
C ILE A 706 0.10 -7.93 -14.17
N HIS A 707 0.64 -6.71 -14.15
CA HIS A 707 0.55 -5.82 -15.30
C HIS A 707 1.49 -6.32 -16.41
N PRO A 708 1.00 -6.61 -17.63
CA PRO A 708 1.79 -7.29 -18.66
C PRO A 708 2.95 -6.43 -19.20
N ARG A 709 2.74 -5.12 -19.34
CA ARG A 709 3.77 -4.18 -19.81
C ARG A 709 4.81 -3.78 -18.76
N GLU A 710 4.35 -3.44 -17.56
CA GLU A 710 5.22 -2.90 -16.51
C GLU A 710 5.90 -4.00 -15.68
N HIS A 711 5.36 -5.22 -15.73
CA HIS A 711 5.79 -6.36 -14.91
C HIS A 711 5.71 -6.07 -13.41
N ASP A 712 4.69 -5.34 -12.99
CA ASP A 712 4.39 -5.12 -11.58
C ASP A 712 3.35 -6.11 -11.09
N LEU A 713 3.46 -6.52 -9.82
CA LEU A 713 2.40 -7.22 -9.13
C LEU A 713 1.55 -6.20 -8.37
N ILE A 714 0.27 -6.13 -8.75
CA ILE A 714 -0.76 -5.34 -8.09
C ILE A 714 -1.44 -6.22 -7.05
N ILE A 715 -1.55 -5.72 -5.83
CA ILE A 715 -2.03 -6.46 -4.66
C ILE A 715 -3.27 -5.75 -4.11
N GLY A 716 -4.44 -6.38 -4.28
CA GLY A 716 -5.69 -5.93 -3.71
C GLY A 716 -5.83 -6.45 -2.28
N THR A 717 -5.89 -5.54 -1.31
CA THR A 717 -6.06 -5.90 0.10
C THR A 717 -7.45 -5.54 0.60
N PHE A 718 -7.93 -6.31 1.58
CA PHE A 718 -9.16 -6.00 2.30
C PHE A 718 -8.80 -5.29 3.61
N GLY A 719 -8.61 -3.97 3.57
CA GLY A 719 -8.40 -3.15 4.78
C GLY A 719 -7.07 -2.38 4.82
N ARG A 720 -6.22 -2.48 3.79
CA ARG A 720 -4.95 -1.73 3.69
C ARG A 720 -4.77 -1.09 2.31
N ALA A 721 -5.87 -0.87 1.58
CA ALA A 721 -5.90 -0.30 0.24
C ALA A 721 -5.08 -1.10 -0.80
N ALA A 722 -4.79 -0.51 -1.97
CA ALA A 722 -4.05 -1.18 -3.04
C ALA A 722 -2.53 -1.00 -2.88
N TRP A 723 -1.78 -2.03 -3.26
CA TRP A 723 -0.32 -2.02 -3.25
C TRP A 723 0.27 -2.43 -4.59
N VAL A 724 1.48 -1.96 -4.87
CA VAL A 724 2.24 -2.33 -6.08
C VAL A 724 3.64 -2.78 -5.68
N LEU A 725 3.97 -4.04 -5.99
CA LEU A 725 5.34 -4.52 -5.99
C LEU A 725 5.94 -4.27 -7.38
N ASP A 726 6.74 -3.20 -7.48
CA ASP A 726 7.32 -2.79 -8.76
C ASP A 726 8.34 -3.81 -9.27
N ASP A 727 8.23 -4.13 -10.57
CA ASP A 727 9.20 -4.91 -11.34
C ASP A 727 9.57 -6.28 -10.74
N ILE A 728 8.79 -7.31 -11.08
CA ILE A 728 8.99 -8.68 -10.58
C ILE A 728 10.04 -9.49 -11.38
N ARG A 729 10.70 -8.91 -12.39
CA ARG A 729 11.66 -9.66 -13.23
C ARG A 729 12.87 -10.21 -12.47
N PRO A 730 13.42 -9.57 -11.41
CA PRO A 730 14.40 -10.21 -10.55
C PRO A 730 13.90 -11.51 -9.92
N LEU A 731 12.62 -11.57 -9.52
CA LEU A 731 12.02 -12.79 -8.96
C LEU A 731 11.92 -13.89 -10.02
N ARG A 732 11.61 -13.54 -11.27
CA ARG A 732 11.62 -14.49 -12.40
C ARG A 732 13.01 -15.06 -12.62
N ALA A 733 14.05 -14.23 -12.62
CA ALA A 733 15.43 -14.69 -12.77
C ALA A 733 15.84 -15.66 -11.64
N ILE A 734 15.45 -15.36 -10.40
CA ILE A 734 15.71 -16.23 -9.24
C ILE A 734 14.94 -17.55 -9.35
N ALA A 735 13.66 -17.52 -9.73
CA ALA A 735 12.83 -18.72 -9.89
C ALA A 735 13.29 -19.61 -11.06
N LYS A 736 13.82 -18.98 -12.12
CA LYS A 736 14.42 -19.69 -13.25
C LYS A 736 15.75 -20.36 -12.90
N ASN A 737 16.59 -19.67 -12.12
CA ASN A 737 17.91 -20.17 -11.71
C ASN A 737 18.25 -19.73 -10.29
N LYS A 738 18.12 -20.64 -9.32
CA LYS A 738 18.43 -20.38 -7.91
C LYS A 738 19.89 -19.99 -7.66
N ASN A 739 20.82 -20.35 -8.54
CA ASN A 739 22.25 -19.99 -8.41
C ASN A 739 22.48 -18.48 -8.52
N THR A 740 21.53 -17.71 -9.06
CA THR A 740 21.55 -16.24 -9.05
C THR A 740 21.82 -15.67 -7.65
N LEU A 741 21.36 -16.33 -6.58
CA LEU A 741 21.55 -15.88 -5.19
C LEU A 741 22.94 -16.22 -4.60
N THR A 742 23.79 -16.89 -5.38
CA THR A 742 25.16 -17.27 -5.01
C THR A 742 26.23 -16.50 -5.79
N GLU A 743 25.87 -15.91 -6.93
CA GLU A 743 26.76 -15.07 -7.72
C GLU A 743 27.21 -13.84 -6.94
N THR A 744 28.43 -13.37 -7.24
CA THR A 744 29.00 -12.18 -6.60
C THR A 744 28.21 -10.92 -6.97
N ILE A 745 27.89 -10.75 -8.26
CA ILE A 745 26.97 -9.74 -8.76
C ILE A 745 26.14 -10.28 -9.92
N THR A 746 24.87 -9.87 -10.00
CA THR A 746 24.00 -10.13 -11.14
C THR A 746 23.17 -8.89 -11.44
N LEU A 747 23.29 -8.32 -12.64
CA LEU A 747 22.45 -7.22 -13.10
C LEU A 747 21.22 -7.78 -13.82
N PHE A 748 20.03 -7.43 -13.35
CA PHE A 748 18.77 -7.90 -13.95
C PHE A 748 18.31 -7.00 -15.09
N ASN A 749 17.52 -7.57 -16.01
CA ASN A 749 16.92 -6.81 -17.10
C ASN A 749 16.03 -5.67 -16.54
N PRO A 750 16.31 -4.40 -16.87
CA PRO A 750 15.62 -3.22 -16.34
C PRO A 750 14.36 -2.91 -17.15
N PRO A 751 13.37 -2.19 -16.56
CA PRO A 751 12.13 -1.86 -17.26
C PRO A 751 12.42 -0.79 -18.31
N THR A 752 11.48 -0.60 -19.25
CA THR A 752 11.59 0.53 -20.17
C THR A 752 11.60 1.83 -19.37
N ALA A 753 12.58 2.70 -19.62
CA ALA A 753 12.68 4.00 -19.00
C ALA A 753 12.01 5.05 -19.89
N TYR A 754 11.28 5.99 -19.28
CA TYR A 754 10.58 7.05 -20.00
C TYR A 754 11.12 8.43 -19.63
N GLN A 755 11.46 9.22 -20.64
CA GLN A 755 11.73 10.65 -20.52
C GLN A 755 10.41 11.43 -20.44
N ALA A 756 9.69 11.23 -19.34
CA ALA A 756 8.36 11.74 -19.10
C ALA A 756 8.33 13.23 -18.75
N ALA A 757 7.28 13.92 -19.18
CA ALA A 757 6.95 15.27 -18.72
C ALA A 757 6.14 15.19 -17.40
N TYR A 758 6.51 16.01 -16.42
CA TYR A 758 5.85 16.04 -15.11
C TYR A 758 4.96 17.27 -14.98
N GLN A 759 3.68 17.05 -14.68
CA GLN A 759 2.72 18.13 -14.41
C GLN A 759 2.68 18.51 -12.93
N GLN A 760 2.16 19.70 -12.63
CA GLN A 760 1.81 20.09 -11.26
C GLN A 760 0.62 19.26 -10.75
N PRO A 761 0.48 19.09 -9.42
CA PRO A 761 -0.62 18.31 -8.88
C PRO A 761 -1.97 19.04 -9.02
N THR A 762 -3.05 18.27 -9.04
CA THR A 762 -4.42 18.80 -8.94
C THR A 762 -4.73 19.17 -7.49
N GLY A 763 -5.51 20.23 -7.26
CA GLY A 763 -5.88 20.70 -5.91
C GLY A 763 -4.78 21.48 -5.20
N SER A 764 -4.69 21.36 -3.87
CA SER A 764 -3.69 22.10 -3.06
C SER A 764 -2.28 21.57 -3.32
N ARG A 765 -1.34 22.44 -3.72
CA ARG A 765 0.07 22.06 -3.84
C ARG A 765 0.68 21.65 -2.49
N PHE A 766 0.29 22.29 -1.39
CA PHE A 766 0.85 22.05 -0.06
C PHE A 766 -0.26 21.56 0.87
N GLY A 767 -0.42 20.25 0.99
CA GLY A 767 -1.51 19.63 1.76
C GLY A 767 -1.23 19.40 3.26
N ALA A 768 0.01 19.64 3.71
CA ALA A 768 0.47 19.29 5.06
C ALA A 768 0.16 17.82 5.44
N ASP A 769 0.11 17.50 6.73
CA ASP A 769 0.08 16.11 7.23
C ASP A 769 -1.31 15.46 7.20
N ALA A 770 -2.38 16.25 7.05
CA ALA A 770 -3.76 15.74 7.01
C ALA A 770 -4.14 15.13 5.65
N MET A 771 -3.30 15.26 4.63
CA MET A 771 -3.56 14.77 3.28
C MET A 771 -2.83 13.45 3.05
N PHE A 772 -3.56 12.41 2.66
CA PHE A 772 -2.93 11.18 2.19
C PHE A 772 -2.12 11.42 0.92
N ASN A 773 -0.89 10.92 0.91
CA ASN A 773 -0.09 10.80 -0.29
C ASN A 773 0.38 9.34 -0.42
N GLY A 774 -0.06 8.67 -1.48
CA GLY A 774 0.42 7.33 -1.81
C GLY A 774 1.87 7.39 -2.28
N GLU A 775 2.63 6.35 -1.97
CA GLU A 775 4.03 6.25 -2.36
C GLU A 775 4.12 6.12 -3.89
N ASN A 776 4.87 7.01 -4.55
CA ASN A 776 4.98 7.02 -6.01
C ASN A 776 6.22 6.26 -6.48
N ARG A 777 6.20 5.80 -7.73
CA ARG A 777 7.38 5.23 -8.39
C ARG A 777 8.44 6.31 -8.64
N ASP A 778 9.70 5.98 -8.40
CA ASP A 778 10.85 6.84 -8.71
C ASP A 778 11.00 7.09 -10.22
N SER A 779 11.45 8.30 -10.57
CA SER A 779 11.79 8.68 -11.95
C SER A 779 13.13 8.09 -12.40
N GLY A 780 13.32 7.95 -13.72
CA GLY A 780 14.60 7.52 -14.29
C GLY A 780 14.61 6.06 -14.75
N ALA A 781 15.74 5.64 -15.28
CA ALA A 781 16.04 4.25 -15.62
C ALA A 781 16.37 3.47 -14.34
N ARG A 782 15.46 2.57 -13.93
CA ARG A 782 15.59 1.78 -12.70
C ARG A 782 16.26 0.44 -13.00
N PHE A 783 17.35 0.13 -12.33
CA PHE A 783 18.03 -1.15 -12.39
C PHE A 783 17.86 -1.88 -11.06
N SER A 784 17.71 -3.19 -11.14
CA SER A 784 17.82 -4.08 -10.00
C SER A 784 19.06 -4.95 -10.18
N TYR A 785 19.82 -5.17 -9.11
CA TYR A 785 20.98 -6.07 -9.15
C TYR A 785 21.13 -6.83 -7.84
N PHE A 786 21.59 -8.08 -7.91
CA PHE A 786 21.97 -8.86 -6.75
C PHE A 786 23.46 -8.63 -6.46
N ILE A 787 23.82 -8.58 -5.18
CA ILE A 787 25.23 -8.54 -4.75
C ILE A 787 25.45 -9.45 -3.54
N ASN A 788 26.56 -10.18 -3.58
CA ASN A 788 27.14 -10.91 -2.47
C ASN A 788 28.50 -10.27 -2.10
N PRO A 789 28.53 -9.31 -1.14
CA PRO A 789 29.76 -8.61 -0.79
C PRO A 789 30.81 -9.58 -0.24
N LEU A 790 32.06 -9.43 -0.66
CA LEU A 790 33.18 -10.16 -0.07
C LEU A 790 33.52 -9.54 1.30
N ASP A 791 33.61 -10.39 2.32
CA ASP A 791 34.02 -9.99 3.68
C ASP A 791 35.49 -9.54 3.66
N LEU A 792 35.72 -8.26 3.42
CA LEU A 792 37.01 -7.64 3.67
C LEU A 792 37.15 -7.42 5.18
N LYS A 793 37.71 -8.40 5.90
CA LYS A 793 38.26 -8.14 7.23
C LYS A 793 39.31 -7.04 7.08
N LYS A 794 39.01 -5.84 7.60
CA LYS A 794 40.04 -4.85 7.86
C LYS A 794 40.93 -5.42 8.95
N GLU A 795 42.16 -5.81 8.61
CA GLU A 795 43.21 -5.81 9.61
C GLU A 795 43.38 -4.36 10.06
N ASP A 796 43.01 -4.08 11.30
CA ASP A 796 43.31 -2.82 11.97
C ASP A 796 44.82 -2.76 12.20
N THR A 797 45.59 -2.32 11.21
CA THR A 797 46.87 -1.67 11.48
C THR A 797 46.57 -0.20 11.78
N LYS A 798 46.40 0.08 13.08
CA LYS A 798 46.74 1.38 13.62
C LYS A 798 48.21 1.61 13.33
N ASP A 799 48.54 2.53 12.44
CA ASP A 799 49.82 3.21 12.49
C ASP A 799 49.60 4.72 12.39
N GLU A 800 50.37 5.38 13.23
CA GLU A 800 50.23 6.73 13.73
C GLU A 800 50.48 7.80 12.65
N GLU A 801 49.85 8.95 12.87
CA GLU A 801 50.21 10.22 12.26
C GLU A 801 51.71 10.51 12.44
N ASN A 802 52.45 10.73 11.35
CA ASN A 802 53.42 11.82 11.26
C ASN A 802 53.89 12.12 9.82
N ASN A 803 54.31 13.37 9.68
CA ASN A 803 54.43 14.22 8.49
C ASN A 803 55.54 13.93 7.45
N ASP A 804 55.25 14.45 6.25
CA ASP A 804 56.05 15.20 5.26
C ASP A 804 57.18 14.58 4.38
N GLU A 805 56.98 14.84 3.07
CA GLU A 805 57.87 15.13 1.93
C GLU A 805 59.14 14.28 1.65
N ALA A 806 59.14 13.60 0.48
CA ALA A 806 60.16 13.73 -0.57
C ALA A 806 59.73 13.02 -1.88
N GLU A 807 59.85 13.71 -3.02
CA GLU A 807 59.94 13.12 -4.37
C GLU A 807 61.38 12.62 -4.60
N GLU A 808 61.58 11.41 -5.13
CA GLU A 808 61.90 11.13 -6.55
C GLU A 808 62.49 9.70 -6.73
N ASP A 809 61.96 9.02 -7.75
CA ASP A 809 62.54 8.01 -8.64
C ASP A 809 63.14 6.68 -8.10
N SER A 810 62.47 5.56 -8.39
CA SER A 810 63.10 4.36 -8.97
C SER A 810 62.09 3.28 -9.38
N LEU A 811 62.09 2.98 -10.68
CA LEU A 811 62.12 1.65 -11.32
C LEU A 811 60.95 0.65 -11.12
N GLU A 812 60.35 0.34 -12.28
CA GLU A 812 59.62 -0.87 -12.68
C GLU A 812 59.55 -2.01 -11.66
N THR A 813 58.35 -2.21 -11.11
CA THR A 813 57.88 -3.52 -10.65
C THR A 813 56.43 -3.70 -11.06
N GLU A 814 56.14 -4.90 -11.53
CA GLU A 814 54.90 -5.33 -12.18
C GLU A 814 53.63 -4.86 -11.44
N ASN A 815 52.78 -4.14 -12.18
CA ASN A 815 51.45 -3.71 -11.77
C ASN A 815 50.54 -4.90 -11.41
N LYS A 816 50.60 -5.40 -10.17
CA LYS A 816 49.43 -6.05 -9.56
C LYS A 816 48.43 -4.94 -9.22
N THR A 817 47.50 -4.69 -10.14
CA THR A 817 46.34 -3.83 -9.91
C THR A 817 45.53 -4.46 -8.78
N GLU A 818 45.67 -3.91 -7.58
CA GLU A 818 44.93 -4.35 -6.40
C GLU A 818 43.42 -4.16 -6.66
N ILE A 819 42.67 -5.26 -6.72
CA ILE A 819 41.23 -5.25 -6.99
C ILE A 819 40.52 -4.61 -5.80
N LYS A 820 39.87 -3.46 -6.03
CA LYS A 820 39.14 -2.74 -4.98
C LYS A 820 37.68 -3.18 -4.94
N TRP A 821 37.26 -3.69 -3.78
CA TRP A 821 35.88 -4.14 -3.51
C TRP A 821 35.10 -3.15 -2.64
N ASP A 822 35.63 -1.95 -2.42
CA ASP A 822 34.99 -0.91 -1.60
C ASP A 822 33.88 -0.15 -2.35
N SER A 823 33.80 -0.32 -3.66
CA SER A 823 32.93 0.43 -4.55
C SER A 823 32.40 -0.42 -5.70
N ILE A 824 31.24 -0.03 -6.18
CA ILE A 824 30.55 -0.63 -7.32
C ILE A 824 30.30 0.46 -8.36
N SER A 825 30.38 0.11 -9.64
CA SER A 825 30.12 1.07 -10.73
C SER A 825 29.14 0.52 -11.75
N LEU A 826 28.25 1.40 -12.22
CA LEU A 826 27.35 1.14 -13.33
C LEU A 826 27.77 2.03 -14.51
N LYS A 827 28.28 1.39 -15.55
CA LYS A 827 28.73 2.02 -16.79
C LYS A 827 27.66 1.88 -17.87
N ILE A 828 27.34 2.98 -18.54
CA ILE A 828 26.35 3.00 -19.62
C ILE A 828 27.05 3.30 -20.93
N TYR A 829 26.75 2.49 -21.94
CA TYR A 829 27.29 2.58 -23.28
C TYR A 829 26.19 2.85 -24.30
N ASP A 830 26.49 3.76 -25.24
CA ASP A 830 25.77 3.92 -26.48
C ASP A 830 26.60 3.22 -27.58
N ASN A 831 26.11 2.07 -28.05
CA ASN A 831 26.91 1.11 -28.83
C ASN A 831 28.21 0.75 -28.06
N ASP A 832 29.38 1.04 -28.62
CA ASP A 832 30.68 0.78 -27.98
C ASP A 832 31.24 1.99 -27.21
N LYS A 833 30.54 3.13 -27.25
CA LYS A 833 30.99 4.37 -26.59
C LYS A 833 30.49 4.42 -25.15
N LEU A 834 31.41 4.45 -24.18
CA LEU A 834 31.09 4.75 -22.78
C LEU A 834 30.59 6.19 -22.65
N ILE A 835 29.33 6.36 -22.26
CA ILE A 835 28.70 7.67 -22.12
C ILE A 835 28.51 8.10 -20.67
N ARG A 836 28.47 7.17 -19.70
CA ARG A 836 28.24 7.48 -18.28
C ARG A 836 28.88 6.45 -17.37
N THR A 837 29.52 6.89 -16.29
CA THR A 837 29.93 6.03 -15.17
C THR A 837 29.32 6.54 -13.86
N LEU A 838 28.43 5.75 -13.28
CA LEU A 838 27.86 5.99 -11.95
C LEU A 838 28.64 5.14 -10.95
N LYS A 839 29.15 5.73 -9.87
CA LYS A 839 29.93 5.03 -8.84
C LYS A 839 29.35 5.29 -7.46
N GLN A 840 29.18 4.24 -6.67
CA GLN A 840 28.78 4.33 -5.27
C GLN A 840 29.60 3.36 -4.40
N LYS A 841 29.53 3.52 -3.08
CA LYS A 841 30.11 2.54 -2.15
C LYS A 841 29.40 1.21 -2.32
N ALA A 842 30.14 0.11 -2.24
CA ALA A 842 29.54 -1.21 -2.29
C ALA A 842 28.59 -1.40 -1.09
N PRO A 843 27.36 -1.90 -1.29
CA PRO A 843 26.49 -2.33 -0.20
C PRO A 843 27.20 -3.33 0.70
N LYS A 844 27.07 -3.17 2.02
CA LYS A 844 27.64 -4.12 2.99
C LYS A 844 26.81 -5.39 3.12
N GLU A 845 25.54 -5.31 2.75
CA GLU A 845 24.57 -6.37 2.99
C GLU A 845 24.36 -7.16 1.69
N LYS A 846 24.45 -8.48 1.80
CA LYS A 846 24.08 -9.41 0.73
C LYS A 846 22.59 -9.27 0.41
N GLY A 847 22.26 -9.20 -0.87
CA GLY A 847 20.88 -9.19 -1.33
C GLY A 847 20.67 -8.38 -2.59
N LEU A 848 19.40 -8.27 -2.97
CA LEU A 848 18.93 -7.45 -4.07
C LEU A 848 19.01 -5.97 -3.72
N GLN A 849 19.46 -5.17 -4.67
CA GLN A 849 19.69 -3.73 -4.56
C GLN A 849 19.08 -3.03 -5.78
N LYS A 850 18.83 -1.73 -5.66
CA LYS A 850 18.28 -0.90 -6.73
C LYS A 850 19.25 0.23 -7.08
N TRP A 851 19.29 0.63 -8.35
CA TRP A 851 20.07 1.77 -8.83
C TRP A 851 19.26 2.54 -9.87
N THR A 852 19.25 3.87 -9.79
CA THR A 852 18.64 4.73 -10.81
C THR A 852 19.69 5.46 -11.65
N TRP A 853 19.58 5.36 -12.98
CA TRP A 853 20.24 6.25 -13.93
C TRP A 853 19.24 7.30 -14.41
N TYR A 854 19.58 8.59 -14.36
CA TYR A 854 18.68 9.67 -14.78
C TYR A 854 18.66 9.88 -16.30
N MET A 855 19.16 8.91 -17.06
CA MET A 855 19.22 8.94 -18.53
C MET A 855 20.11 10.09 -19.04
N ASP A 856 21.12 10.47 -18.27
CA ASP A 856 22.09 11.52 -18.58
C ASP A 856 23.44 10.95 -19.06
N GLU A 857 24.07 11.63 -20.00
CA GLU A 857 25.48 11.42 -20.32
C GLU A 857 26.40 12.00 -19.22
N LYS A 858 27.68 11.67 -19.28
CA LYS A 858 28.73 12.39 -18.56
C LYS A 858 28.74 13.85 -19.01
N GLY A 859 28.50 14.73 -18.06
CA GLY A 859 28.55 16.17 -18.27
C GLY A 859 29.96 16.74 -18.25
N VAL A 860 30.00 18.07 -18.30
CA VAL A 860 31.21 18.89 -18.29
C VAL A 860 31.41 19.59 -16.95
N ASP A 861 32.57 20.21 -16.78
CA ASP A 861 32.81 21.10 -15.65
C ASP A 861 31.94 22.36 -15.73
N ARG A 862 31.80 23.03 -14.58
CA ARG A 862 31.05 24.28 -14.45
C ARG A 862 32.02 25.38 -14.03
N PRO A 863 31.88 26.60 -14.57
CA PRO A 863 32.59 27.75 -14.04
C PRO A 863 32.42 27.87 -12.53
N SER A 864 33.51 28.18 -11.82
CA SER A 864 33.54 28.19 -10.35
C SER A 864 34.59 29.16 -9.85
N ARG A 865 34.39 29.73 -8.66
CA ARG A 865 35.40 30.53 -7.94
C ARG A 865 36.36 29.69 -7.09
N SER A 866 36.15 28.37 -7.04
CA SER A 866 36.96 27.44 -6.25
C SER A 866 37.27 26.16 -7.04
N THR A 867 38.46 25.61 -6.84
CA THR A 867 38.81 24.27 -7.34
C THR A 867 38.36 23.19 -6.36
N ARG A 868 37.81 22.09 -6.87
CA ARG A 868 37.44 20.92 -6.06
C ARG A 868 37.68 19.64 -6.85
N LYS A 869 38.41 18.68 -6.28
CA LYS A 869 38.51 17.33 -6.85
C LYS A 869 37.14 16.66 -6.80
N ARG A 870 36.57 16.34 -7.96
CA ARG A 870 35.28 15.64 -8.07
C ARG A 870 35.49 14.15 -7.81
N LYS A 871 34.62 13.57 -6.98
CA LYS A 871 34.61 12.12 -6.68
C LYS A 871 33.66 11.34 -7.59
N SER A 872 32.83 12.04 -8.37
CA SER A 872 31.83 11.47 -9.28
C SER A 872 31.76 12.28 -10.57
N GLU A 873 31.30 11.64 -11.64
CA GLU A 873 31.08 12.31 -12.91
C GLU A 873 29.91 13.31 -12.82
N PRO A 874 30.04 14.54 -13.36
CA PRO A 874 28.91 15.46 -13.45
C PRO A 874 27.83 14.93 -14.39
N SER A 875 26.58 15.31 -14.18
CA SER A 875 25.46 15.04 -15.10
C SER A 875 25.52 15.94 -16.33
N GLY A 876 25.27 15.36 -17.50
CA GLY A 876 25.28 16.03 -18.81
C GLY A 876 23.91 16.12 -19.45
N VAL A 877 23.88 16.19 -20.79
CA VAL A 877 22.65 16.14 -21.60
C VAL A 877 21.98 14.78 -21.46
N ASP A 878 20.65 14.80 -21.45
CA ASP A 878 19.85 13.58 -21.53
C ASP A 878 20.17 12.81 -22.82
N VAL A 879 20.26 11.49 -22.73
CA VAL A 879 20.43 10.63 -23.90
C VAL A 879 19.20 10.72 -24.82
N LYS A 880 19.34 10.29 -26.07
CA LYS A 880 18.19 10.16 -26.97
C LYS A 880 17.38 8.91 -26.63
N PRO A 881 16.10 8.82 -27.03
CA PRO A 881 15.40 7.54 -27.03
C PRO A 881 16.18 6.51 -27.85
N GLY A 882 16.34 5.30 -27.32
CA GLY A 882 17.21 4.27 -27.89
C GLY A 882 17.48 3.12 -26.93
N THR A 883 18.33 2.20 -27.34
CA THR A 883 18.78 1.07 -26.51
C THR A 883 20.22 1.29 -26.08
N TYR A 884 20.47 1.15 -24.78
CA TYR A 884 21.78 1.37 -24.16
C TYR A 884 22.25 0.10 -23.47
N LYS A 885 23.55 -0.17 -23.52
CA LYS A 885 24.16 -1.28 -22.76
C LYS A 885 24.55 -0.77 -21.37
N ALA A 886 24.16 -1.50 -20.33
CA ALA A 886 24.49 -1.20 -18.94
C ALA A 886 25.39 -2.31 -18.40
N VAL A 887 26.53 -1.93 -17.83
CA VAL A 887 27.56 -2.84 -17.31
C VAL A 887 27.81 -2.50 -15.85
N LEU A 888 27.50 -3.44 -14.97
CA LEU A 888 27.78 -3.37 -13.54
C LEU A 888 29.14 -4.03 -13.26
N GLU A 889 30.03 -3.29 -12.60
CA GLU A 889 31.36 -3.76 -12.22
C GLU A 889 31.53 -3.69 -10.70
N TYR A 890 32.01 -4.79 -10.11
CA TYR A 890 32.35 -4.91 -8.70
C TYR A 890 33.62 -5.75 -8.53
N GLY A 891 34.73 -5.11 -8.13
CA GLY A 891 36.04 -5.75 -8.16
C GLY A 891 36.44 -6.16 -9.57
N ASP A 892 36.66 -7.47 -9.77
CA ASP A 892 36.94 -8.08 -11.07
C ASP A 892 35.70 -8.71 -11.73
N GLN A 893 34.53 -8.61 -11.07
CA GLN A 893 33.28 -9.17 -11.56
C GLN A 893 32.54 -8.17 -12.42
N ILE A 894 31.96 -8.67 -13.51
CA ILE A 894 31.18 -7.88 -14.48
C ILE A 894 29.86 -8.57 -14.74
N SER A 895 28.77 -7.80 -14.75
CA SER A 895 27.45 -8.26 -15.17
C SER A 895 26.79 -7.19 -16.05
N GLU A 896 26.20 -7.58 -17.18
CA GLU A 896 25.67 -6.63 -18.16
C GLU A 896 24.25 -6.94 -18.61
N THR A 897 23.55 -5.90 -19.05
CA THR A 897 22.20 -5.98 -19.64
C THR A 897 22.00 -4.82 -20.62
N THR A 898 20.82 -4.75 -21.23
CA THR A 898 20.39 -3.61 -22.06
C THR A 898 19.17 -2.93 -21.47
N ILE A 899 19.06 -1.63 -21.69
CA ILE A 899 17.90 -0.82 -21.29
C ILE A 899 17.36 -0.05 -22.49
N THR A 900 16.03 -0.01 -22.62
CA THR A 900 15.35 0.82 -23.61
C THR A 900 14.88 2.11 -22.96
N VAL A 901 15.28 3.24 -23.54
CA VAL A 901 14.80 4.60 -23.20
C VAL A 901 13.80 5.06 -24.27
N LYS A 902 12.63 5.53 -23.85
CA LYS A 902 11.58 6.08 -24.73
C LYS A 902 11.19 7.51 -24.34
N SER A 903 10.68 8.27 -25.31
CA SER A 903 9.99 9.53 -25.04
C SER A 903 8.68 9.30 -24.27
N ASP A 904 8.15 10.35 -23.65
CA ASP A 904 6.80 10.34 -23.08
C ASP A 904 5.76 9.92 -24.14
N PRO A 905 5.06 8.78 -23.97
CA PRO A 905 4.09 8.28 -24.95
C PRO A 905 2.84 9.17 -25.08
N ARG A 906 2.64 10.14 -24.19
CA ARG A 906 1.54 11.11 -24.27
C ARG A 906 1.89 12.32 -25.14
N LEU A 907 3.14 12.44 -25.59
CA LEU A 907 3.62 13.55 -26.40
C LEU A 907 4.01 13.06 -27.79
N GLU A 908 3.53 13.77 -28.81
CA GLU A 908 4.01 13.58 -30.18
C GLU A 908 5.29 14.39 -30.40
N VAL A 909 6.44 13.70 -30.45
CA VAL A 909 7.76 14.32 -30.63
C VAL A 909 8.49 13.65 -31.79
N SER A 910 8.92 14.43 -32.78
CA SER A 910 9.66 13.92 -33.94
C SER A 910 11.14 13.65 -33.61
N THR A 911 11.73 12.67 -34.29
CA THR A 911 13.17 12.36 -34.19
C THR A 911 14.05 13.55 -34.58
N ALA A 912 13.62 14.36 -35.54
CA ALA A 912 14.33 15.58 -35.94
C ALA A 912 14.42 16.58 -34.78
N HIS A 913 13.29 16.85 -34.09
CA HIS A 913 13.28 17.74 -32.93
C HIS A 913 14.13 17.23 -31.78
N ILE A 914 14.11 15.92 -31.52
CA ILE A 914 14.97 15.29 -30.50
C ILE A 914 16.45 15.53 -30.82
N ASN A 915 16.85 15.28 -32.07
CA ASN A 915 18.23 15.48 -32.51
C ASN A 915 18.65 16.96 -32.42
N ASP A 916 17.78 17.89 -32.83
CA ASP A 916 18.07 19.32 -32.77
C ASP A 916 18.30 19.79 -31.33
N VAL A 917 17.43 19.38 -30.40
CA VAL A 917 17.57 19.70 -28.97
C VAL A 917 18.86 19.11 -28.39
N TYR A 918 19.10 17.82 -28.66
CA TYR A 918 20.31 17.13 -28.19
C TYR A 918 21.58 17.84 -28.69
N ASN A 919 21.71 18.06 -30.00
CA ASN A 919 22.88 18.68 -30.61
C ASN A 919 23.11 20.10 -30.07
N THR A 920 22.02 20.85 -29.87
CA THR A 920 22.07 22.20 -29.31
C THR A 920 22.56 22.19 -27.85
N LEU A 921 22.09 21.25 -27.04
CA LEU A 921 22.57 21.09 -25.66
C LEU A 921 24.03 20.66 -25.60
N LYS A 922 24.49 19.79 -26.51
CA LYS A 922 25.92 19.43 -26.61
C LYS A 922 26.78 20.64 -26.99
N GLN A 923 26.30 21.51 -27.87
CA GLN A 923 26.99 22.77 -28.20
C GLN A 923 27.10 23.68 -26.96
N LEU A 924 26.04 23.79 -26.16
CA LEU A 924 26.06 24.54 -24.91
C LEU A 924 26.97 23.91 -23.85
N GLU A 925 27.07 22.58 -23.79
CA GLU A 925 28.06 21.89 -22.94
C GLU A 925 29.49 22.21 -23.34
N HIS A 926 29.80 22.20 -24.63
CA HIS A 926 31.13 22.56 -25.12
C HIS A 926 31.53 23.97 -24.67
N MET A 927 30.65 24.95 -24.88
CA MET A 927 30.86 26.34 -24.43
C MET A 927 31.01 26.44 -22.90
N GLN A 928 30.24 25.64 -22.15
CA GLN A 928 30.35 25.60 -20.70
C GLN A 928 31.69 25.02 -20.21
N GLN A 929 32.21 23.98 -20.87
CA GLN A 929 33.52 23.41 -20.55
C GLN A 929 34.64 24.43 -20.77
N ILE A 930 34.62 25.14 -21.90
CA ILE A 930 35.60 26.20 -22.19
C ILE A 930 35.57 27.28 -21.10
N ALA A 931 34.37 27.72 -20.70
CA ALA A 931 34.22 28.67 -19.60
C ALA A 931 34.74 28.12 -18.26
N ALA A 932 34.51 26.82 -18.00
CA ALA A 932 35.00 26.16 -16.79
C ALA A 932 36.53 26.08 -16.76
N ASP A 933 37.17 25.76 -17.89
CA ASP A 933 38.63 25.68 -17.99
C ASP A 933 39.27 27.07 -17.84
N ALA A 934 38.70 28.10 -18.47
CA ALA A 934 39.16 29.48 -18.31
C ALA A 934 39.06 29.97 -16.86
N THR A 935 37.91 29.73 -16.21
CA THR A 935 37.73 30.10 -14.79
C THR A 935 38.58 29.25 -13.85
N LYS A 936 38.81 27.98 -14.14
CA LYS A 936 39.73 27.12 -13.38
C LYS A 936 41.15 27.68 -13.45
N GLN A 937 41.64 28.08 -14.63
CA GLN A 937 42.95 28.71 -14.78
C GLN A 937 43.03 30.00 -13.97
N LEU A 938 42.00 30.85 -14.00
CA LEU A 938 41.91 32.05 -13.17
C LEU A 938 42.00 31.73 -11.67
N VAL A 939 41.22 30.76 -11.18
CA VAL A 939 41.18 30.39 -9.76
C VAL A 939 42.49 29.77 -9.28
N GLU A 940 43.10 28.88 -10.07
CA GLU A 940 44.40 28.28 -9.73
C GLU A 940 45.50 29.34 -9.63
N ASN A 941 45.50 30.30 -10.56
CA ASN A 941 46.47 31.40 -10.56
C ASN A 941 46.16 32.46 -9.50
N LYS A 942 44.90 32.64 -9.10
CA LYS A 942 44.52 33.44 -7.92
C LYS A 942 45.06 32.83 -6.65
N ALA A 943 44.87 31.52 -6.45
CA ALA A 943 45.41 30.81 -5.29
C ALA A 943 46.95 30.87 -5.25
N LEU A 944 47.60 30.82 -6.41
CA LEU A 944 49.05 31.02 -6.53
C LEU A 944 49.48 32.44 -6.12
N ALA A 945 48.79 33.47 -6.61
CA ALA A 945 49.06 34.85 -6.22
C ALA A 945 48.78 35.11 -4.72
N GLU A 946 47.75 34.48 -4.15
CA GLU A 946 47.48 34.51 -2.71
C GLU A 946 48.60 33.86 -1.91
N LYS A 947 49.12 32.72 -2.39
CA LYS A 947 50.26 32.04 -1.79
C LYS A 947 51.51 32.93 -1.81
N TYR A 948 51.90 33.49 -2.97
CA TYR A 948 53.06 34.39 -3.05
C TYR A 948 52.92 35.63 -2.18
N LYS A 949 51.73 36.24 -2.15
CA LYS A 949 51.44 37.36 -1.26
C LYS A 949 51.70 36.99 0.21
N ASN A 950 51.24 35.81 0.64
CA ASN A 950 51.44 35.34 2.01
C ASN A 950 52.92 35.03 2.27
N GLU A 951 53.60 34.27 1.39
CA GLU A 951 55.03 33.93 1.52
C GLU A 951 55.92 35.17 1.57
N LEU A 952 55.68 36.16 0.70
CA LEU A 952 56.41 37.45 0.72
C LEU A 952 56.16 38.24 2.01
N THR A 953 54.93 38.20 2.53
CA THR A 953 54.57 38.85 3.80
C THR A 953 55.29 38.21 4.97
N ASP A 954 55.39 36.87 4.97
CA ASP A 954 56.05 36.09 6.01
C ASP A 954 57.58 36.18 5.92
N LEU A 955 58.12 36.36 4.70
CA LEU A 955 59.56 36.47 4.45
C LEU A 955 60.14 37.81 4.93
N ASP A 956 59.58 38.94 4.45
CA ASP A 956 59.91 40.30 4.89
C ASP A 956 58.92 41.31 4.27
N LYS A 957 57.90 41.69 5.04
CA LYS A 957 56.81 42.55 4.57
C LYS A 957 57.26 43.92 4.06
N ASP A 958 58.29 44.52 4.67
CA ASP A 958 58.74 45.88 4.34
C ASP A 958 59.66 45.86 3.10
N LYS A 959 60.48 44.81 2.96
CA LYS A 959 61.36 44.64 1.79
C LYS A 959 60.59 44.31 0.51
N TYR A 960 59.50 43.54 0.62
CA TYR A 960 58.73 43.05 -0.54
C TYR A 960 57.38 43.75 -0.71
N GLU A 961 57.23 44.98 -0.22
CA GLU A 961 55.97 45.72 -0.24
C GLU A 961 55.39 45.86 -1.66
N GLU A 962 56.25 46.14 -2.66
CA GLU A 962 55.82 46.31 -4.05
C GLU A 962 55.30 45.01 -4.67
N GLU A 963 55.95 43.88 -4.40
CA GLU A 963 55.54 42.57 -4.88
C GLU A 963 54.25 42.08 -4.20
N ILE A 964 54.11 42.31 -2.89
CA ILE A 964 52.87 42.02 -2.15
C ILE A 964 51.70 42.83 -2.74
N LYS A 965 51.94 44.11 -3.07
CA LYS A 965 50.94 44.97 -3.73
C LYS A 965 50.60 44.46 -5.13
N ALA A 966 51.62 44.08 -5.92
CA ALA A 966 51.41 43.50 -7.24
C ALA A 966 50.57 42.21 -7.17
N SER A 967 50.80 41.33 -6.19
CA SER A 967 49.98 40.13 -5.96
C SER A 967 48.53 40.49 -5.61
N LYS A 968 48.28 41.49 -4.76
CA LYS A 968 46.92 41.97 -4.44
C LYS A 968 46.20 42.51 -5.67
N ASP A 969 46.89 43.27 -6.51
CA ASP A 969 46.33 43.83 -7.74
C ASP A 969 46.00 42.72 -8.76
N ILE A 970 46.84 41.70 -8.87
CA ILE A 970 46.56 40.51 -9.68
C ILE A 970 45.35 39.75 -9.17
N ILE A 971 45.23 39.53 -7.85
CA ILE A 971 44.07 38.88 -7.24
C ILE A 971 42.79 39.67 -7.58
N LYS A 972 42.82 41.00 -7.43
CA LYS A 972 41.67 41.87 -7.75
C LYS A 972 41.29 41.80 -9.22
N LYS A 973 42.26 41.86 -10.14
CA LYS A 973 42.01 41.72 -11.59
C LYS A 973 41.44 40.36 -11.95
N ILE A 974 41.91 39.29 -11.31
CA ILE A 974 41.32 37.95 -11.48
C ILE A 974 39.87 37.94 -11.01
N ASP A 975 39.56 38.54 -9.86
CA ASP A 975 38.18 38.63 -9.36
C ASP A 975 37.28 39.42 -10.32
N GLU A 976 37.76 40.54 -10.87
CA GLU A 976 37.04 41.34 -11.88
C GLU A 976 36.75 40.54 -13.16
N ILE A 977 37.68 39.68 -13.60
CA ILE A 977 37.45 38.79 -14.76
C ILE A 977 36.49 37.65 -14.38
N LEU A 978 36.63 37.05 -13.19
CA LEU A 978 35.71 36.03 -12.69
C LEU A 978 34.27 36.56 -12.58
N ASP A 979 34.08 37.84 -12.23
CA ASP A 979 32.77 38.50 -12.21
C ASP A 979 32.08 38.50 -13.58
N ILE A 980 32.83 38.57 -14.69
CA ILE A 980 32.27 38.48 -16.05
C ILE A 980 31.65 37.09 -16.28
N TYR A 981 32.32 36.05 -15.80
CA TYR A 981 31.84 34.67 -15.95
C TYR A 981 30.70 34.31 -14.99
N LEU A 982 30.80 34.74 -13.72
CA LEU A 982 30.02 34.19 -12.60
C LEU A 982 29.08 35.20 -11.93
N GLY A 983 29.15 36.47 -12.34
CA GLY A 983 28.46 37.57 -11.65
C GLY A 983 29.18 37.98 -10.36
N LYS A 984 28.95 39.23 -9.94
CA LYS A 984 29.51 39.75 -8.68
C LYS A 984 28.88 39.03 -7.48
N GLN A 985 29.72 38.69 -6.50
CA GLN A 985 29.21 38.13 -5.25
C GLN A 985 28.52 39.21 -4.41
N ASP A 986 27.25 39.01 -4.11
CA ASP A 986 26.55 39.78 -3.10
C ASP A 986 26.87 39.19 -1.72
N LYS A 987 27.41 40.01 -0.82
CA LYS A 987 27.78 39.59 0.54
C LYS A 987 26.61 39.66 1.52
N ARG A 988 25.45 40.19 1.10
CA ARG A 988 24.25 40.25 1.93
C ARG A 988 23.65 38.85 2.08
N GLN A 989 23.06 38.59 3.24
CA GLN A 989 22.36 37.34 3.51
C GLN A 989 21.00 37.33 2.79
N GLY A 990 20.72 36.31 1.97
CA GLY A 990 19.42 36.12 1.30
C GLY A 990 19.53 35.65 -0.16
N ILE A 991 18.39 35.59 -0.86
CA ILE A 991 18.34 35.37 -2.32
C ILE A 991 18.44 36.73 -2.99
N THR A 992 19.56 36.99 -3.66
CA THR A 992 19.85 38.27 -4.31
C THR A 992 19.83 38.11 -5.82
N MET A 993 19.23 39.08 -6.53
CA MET A 993 19.30 39.18 -7.97
C MET A 993 20.31 40.26 -8.35
N THR A 994 21.24 39.94 -9.25
CA THR A 994 22.14 40.93 -9.85
C THR A 994 21.56 41.42 -11.17
N LEU A 995 21.75 42.71 -11.49
CA LEU A 995 21.42 43.29 -12.80
C LEU A 995 22.50 42.98 -13.84
N ASP A 996 23.73 42.68 -13.39
CA ASP A 996 24.84 42.30 -14.26
C ASP A 996 24.59 40.88 -14.80
N VAL A 997 24.44 40.75 -16.12
CA VAL A 997 24.23 39.45 -16.77
C VAL A 997 25.57 38.80 -17.08
N SER A 998 25.90 37.71 -16.37
CA SER A 998 27.15 36.98 -16.56
C SER A 998 27.06 35.96 -17.70
N VAL A 999 28.22 35.44 -18.14
CA VAL A 999 28.27 34.34 -19.12
C VAL A 999 27.52 33.10 -18.60
N THR A 1000 27.63 32.80 -17.30
CA THR A 1000 26.94 31.64 -16.69
C THR A 1000 25.42 31.84 -16.65
N ASP A 1001 24.93 33.07 -16.46
CA ASP A 1001 23.49 33.37 -16.54
C ASP A 1001 22.96 33.14 -17.95
N ARG A 1002 23.69 33.58 -18.98
CA ARG A 1002 23.34 33.35 -20.39
C ARG A 1002 23.31 31.85 -20.71
N LEU A 1003 24.36 31.12 -20.33
CA LEU A 1003 24.47 29.68 -20.53
C LEU A 1003 23.31 28.95 -19.85
N SER A 1004 23.03 29.28 -18.59
CA SER A 1004 21.95 28.65 -17.81
C SER A 1004 20.58 28.92 -18.43
N LYS A 1005 20.32 30.17 -18.87
CA LYS A 1005 19.07 30.54 -19.54
C LYS A 1005 18.91 29.82 -20.88
N ALA A 1006 19.95 29.81 -21.73
CA ALA A 1006 19.91 29.11 -23.01
C ALA A 1006 19.66 27.61 -22.82
N ARG A 1007 20.40 26.97 -21.90
CA ARG A 1007 20.21 25.53 -21.57
C ARG A 1007 18.80 25.24 -21.08
N TRP A 1008 18.24 26.10 -20.21
CA TRP A 1008 16.88 25.92 -19.68
C TRP A 1008 15.82 25.98 -20.79
N TYR A 1009 15.89 27.00 -21.66
CA TYR A 1009 14.96 27.12 -22.79
C TYR A 1009 15.07 25.91 -23.72
N VAL A 1010 16.28 25.59 -24.17
CA VAL A 1010 16.54 24.45 -25.07
C VAL A 1010 16.04 23.14 -24.46
N GLY A 1011 16.36 22.86 -23.19
CA GLY A 1011 15.95 21.62 -22.51
C GLY A 1011 14.43 21.50 -22.31
N SER A 1012 13.71 22.62 -22.22
CA SER A 1012 12.26 22.66 -22.07
C SER A 1012 11.49 22.50 -23.40
N ARG A 1013 12.16 22.64 -24.55
CA ARG A 1013 11.54 22.63 -25.88
C ARG A 1013 11.59 21.25 -26.53
N LYS A 1014 10.71 20.35 -26.09
CA LYS A 1014 10.60 19.01 -26.67
C LYS A 1014 10.13 19.00 -28.14
N THR A 1015 9.57 20.10 -28.64
CA THR A 1015 9.06 20.25 -30.01
C THR A 1015 10.04 20.96 -30.97
N GLY A 1016 11.33 20.99 -30.66
CA GLY A 1016 12.37 21.55 -31.54
C GLY A 1016 12.79 22.99 -31.21
N ILE A 1017 13.87 23.43 -31.88
CA ILE A 1017 14.56 24.70 -31.62
C ILE A 1017 13.95 25.83 -32.46
N THR A 1018 13.57 26.92 -31.79
CA THR A 1018 13.02 28.12 -32.46
C THR A 1018 14.08 29.23 -32.56
N ASP A 1019 13.73 30.34 -33.20
CA ASP A 1019 14.60 31.51 -33.28
C ASP A 1019 14.90 32.14 -31.91
N THR A 1020 14.04 31.89 -30.91
CA THR A 1020 14.29 32.31 -29.52
C THR A 1020 15.54 31.62 -28.95
N GLU A 1021 15.60 30.29 -29.06
CA GLU A 1021 16.75 29.52 -28.58
C GLU A 1021 18.02 29.86 -29.38
N LYS A 1022 17.92 30.01 -30.70
CA LYS A 1022 19.05 30.44 -31.55
C LYS A 1022 19.61 31.80 -31.09
N THR A 1023 18.73 32.75 -30.78
CA THR A 1023 19.11 34.08 -30.27
C THR A 1023 19.82 33.97 -28.91
N LEU A 1024 19.28 33.16 -27.99
CA LEU A 1024 19.91 32.93 -26.69
C LEU A 1024 21.31 32.33 -26.83
N ILE A 1025 21.50 31.38 -27.74
CA ILE A 1025 22.81 30.77 -28.02
C ILE A 1025 23.78 31.78 -28.65
N SER A 1026 23.30 32.64 -29.55
CA SER A 1026 24.11 33.73 -30.12
C SER A 1026 24.62 34.69 -29.04
N HIS A 1027 23.78 35.05 -28.06
CA HIS A 1027 24.20 35.83 -26.90
C HIS A 1027 25.27 35.12 -26.07
N VAL A 1028 25.08 33.82 -25.79
CA VAL A 1028 26.09 33.01 -25.09
C VAL A 1028 27.43 33.05 -25.82
N LYS A 1029 27.44 32.83 -27.14
CA LYS A 1029 28.66 32.83 -27.96
C LYS A 1029 29.37 34.19 -27.90
N THR A 1030 28.61 35.28 -28.03
CA THR A 1030 29.16 36.64 -28.00
C THR A 1030 29.77 36.97 -26.65
N ASP A 1031 29.03 36.75 -25.56
CA ASP A 1031 29.47 37.08 -24.21
C ASP A 1031 30.65 36.20 -23.76
N LEU A 1032 30.62 34.90 -24.09
CA LEU A 1032 31.72 33.99 -23.81
C LEU A 1032 32.98 34.39 -24.60
N LYS A 1033 32.85 34.73 -25.89
CA LYS A 1033 33.99 35.14 -26.72
C LYS A 1033 34.68 36.37 -26.12
N ASN A 1034 33.90 37.39 -25.77
CA ASN A 1034 34.40 38.60 -25.14
C ASN A 1034 35.10 38.32 -23.79
N ALA A 1035 34.56 37.39 -22.99
CA ALA A 1035 35.15 37.00 -21.71
C ALA A 1035 36.48 36.25 -21.90
N LEU A 1036 36.56 35.35 -22.89
CA LEU A 1036 37.78 34.61 -23.21
C LEU A 1036 38.87 35.52 -23.76
N GLU A 1037 38.53 36.47 -24.63
CA GLU A 1037 39.47 37.49 -25.13
C GLU A 1037 40.08 38.29 -23.98
N LYS A 1038 39.26 38.78 -23.04
CA LYS A 1038 39.74 39.47 -21.82
C LYS A 1038 40.62 38.58 -20.95
N THR A 1039 40.26 37.30 -20.81
CA THR A 1039 41.05 36.33 -20.03
C THR A 1039 42.41 36.07 -20.67
N ASN A 1040 42.44 35.85 -21.99
CA ASN A 1040 43.67 35.62 -22.75
C ASN A 1040 44.59 36.85 -22.72
N LEU A 1041 44.04 38.06 -22.93
CA LEU A 1041 44.79 39.32 -22.82
C LEU A 1041 45.35 39.52 -21.40
N PHE A 1042 44.56 39.24 -20.36
CA PHE A 1042 45.03 39.32 -18.99
C PHE A 1042 46.22 38.39 -18.75
N PHE A 1043 46.13 37.14 -19.18
CA PHE A 1043 47.22 36.19 -18.95
C PHE A 1043 48.48 36.54 -19.74
N ASN A 1044 48.35 36.99 -20.99
CA ASN A 1044 49.48 37.36 -21.84
C ASN A 1044 50.15 38.66 -21.42
N ASP A 1045 49.36 39.71 -21.19
CA ASP A 1045 49.87 41.07 -21.08
C ASP A 1045 50.03 41.54 -19.63
N THR A 1046 49.34 40.89 -18.68
CA THR A 1046 49.34 41.29 -17.26
C THR A 1046 49.92 40.21 -16.35
N PHE A 1047 49.42 38.97 -16.41
CA PHE A 1047 49.82 37.91 -15.48
C PHE A 1047 51.24 37.41 -15.75
N LYS A 1048 51.61 37.21 -17.02
CA LYS A 1048 52.93 36.70 -17.42
C LYS A 1048 54.07 37.65 -17.01
N PRO A 1049 54.01 38.98 -17.24
CA PRO A 1049 55.01 39.92 -16.71
C PRO A 1049 55.09 39.96 -15.18
N TYR A 1050 53.94 39.90 -14.50
CA TYR A 1050 53.89 39.80 -13.03
C TYR A 1050 54.62 38.55 -12.55
N TYR A 1051 54.30 37.39 -13.12
CA TYR A 1051 54.91 36.13 -12.73
C TYR A 1051 56.43 36.11 -12.95
N GLN A 1052 56.92 36.63 -14.08
CA GLN A 1052 58.35 36.77 -14.35
C GLN A 1052 59.09 37.64 -13.34
N THR A 1053 58.39 38.61 -12.72
CA THR A 1053 58.95 39.47 -11.68
C THR A 1053 59.06 38.69 -10.35
N ILE A 1054 57.99 38.00 -9.94
CA ILE A 1054 57.97 37.19 -8.71
C ILE A 1054 58.95 36.02 -8.77
N GLN A 1055 59.12 35.39 -9.94
CA GLN A 1055 60.01 34.23 -10.11
C GLN A 1055 61.48 34.55 -9.79
N LYS A 1056 61.92 35.80 -9.94
CA LYS A 1056 63.28 36.24 -9.59
C LYS A 1056 63.59 36.17 -8.09
N ILE A 1057 62.57 35.91 -7.25
CA ILE A 1057 62.65 35.92 -5.79
C ILE A 1057 62.75 34.48 -5.21
N ASN A 1058 62.93 33.45 -6.06
CA ASN A 1058 63.10 32.04 -5.64
C ASN A 1058 61.94 31.49 -4.76
N MET A 1059 60.70 31.60 -5.25
CA MET A 1059 59.50 31.13 -4.55
C MET A 1059 59.22 29.64 -4.73
N THR A 1060 58.48 29.05 -3.78
CA THR A 1060 58.35 27.59 -3.57
C THR A 1060 57.55 26.81 -4.62
N LYS A 1061 56.83 27.47 -5.54
CA LYS A 1061 55.96 26.76 -6.50
C LYS A 1061 56.00 27.39 -7.90
N PRO A 1062 56.25 26.62 -8.98
CA PRO A 1062 56.18 27.12 -10.35
C PRO A 1062 54.74 27.35 -10.83
N ILE A 1063 54.56 28.19 -11.85
CA ILE A 1063 53.29 28.38 -12.55
C ILE A 1063 52.89 27.12 -13.31
N ASN A 1064 51.58 26.85 -13.34
CA ASN A 1064 51.02 25.91 -14.30
C ASN A 1064 51.11 26.49 -15.72
N GLU A 1065 51.14 25.63 -16.74
CA GLU A 1065 51.10 26.07 -18.15
C GLU A 1065 49.86 26.96 -18.40
N ILE A 1066 50.09 28.20 -18.88
CA ILE A 1066 49.02 29.13 -19.25
C ILE A 1066 48.46 28.70 -20.60
N LYS A 1067 47.18 28.34 -20.62
CA LYS A 1067 46.44 28.01 -21.84
C LYS A 1067 45.73 29.23 -22.39
N THR A 1068 45.59 29.27 -23.71
CA THR A 1068 44.74 30.21 -24.45
C THR A 1068 43.44 29.51 -24.81
N PHE A 1069 42.30 30.19 -24.62
CA PHE A 1069 40.98 29.60 -24.85
C PHE A 1069 40.27 30.25 -26.03
N SER A 1070 39.57 29.45 -26.85
CA SER A 1070 38.76 29.86 -28.00
C SER A 1070 37.44 29.06 -28.03
N ILE A 1071 36.41 29.60 -28.70
CA ILE A 1071 35.14 28.90 -28.98
C ILE A 1071 35.23 28.11 -30.29
N ASP A 1072 36.02 28.61 -31.24
CA ASP A 1072 36.18 28.07 -32.60
C ASP A 1072 37.20 26.92 -32.66
#